data_AF-A0A946XKP8-F1
#
_entry.id   AF-A0A946XKP8-F1
#
_cell.length_a   1.000
_cell.length_b   1.000
_cell.length_c   1.000
_cell.angle_alpha   90.00
_cell.angle_beta   90.00
_cell.angle_gamma   90.00
#
_symmetry.space_group_name_H-M   'P 1'
#
loop_
_entity.id
_entity.type
_entity.pdbx_description
1 polymer ?
#
loop_
_entity_poly.entity_id
_entity_poly.type
_entity_poly.pdbx_seq_one_letter_code
_entity_poly.pdbx_strand_id
1 'polypeptide(L)'
;DHPDIENFINWKVREEQKVAALVAGSKAAEHHLNNVMAACHDDSSGERFNPRKNKALKKAVISARKAMLPENYIQRTIDYAKQGFTAMEFETYDTDWDSEAYLTVSGQNSNNTVRVTDEFLRAVEEGAEWKLIQRTDGETAKTIDARDLWEQIGEAAWSCADPGLQYDTTINDWHTCPNTDRIYGSNPCSEYMFLDNTACNLASLNLKAFQDEDGVFDGESFSYAVRLWTINLEIAVLMAQFPSPEIAQLSYEYRTLGLGYANIGGLLMSMGIPYDSKDGRVICAAITALMTGVSYKTSAEMASLLGTFPGYEANAEPMLKVMRNHRQAAHGETKKYEDLAVLPVPLKDSDQEEAQGLIKMARKSWDDALALGEKHGYRNAQVSVVAPTGTIGLVMDCDTTGIEPDFALVKFKKLAGGGYFKIINHTVPVALQKLGYDETQIEQMIQYAVGHGTLEGSPAIGHEILREKGFTEEALTTLEGALGDAFDIKFVFNKWTLGIEFCTASLGFSEEQLDDMSFDMLAELGFSNEDIAAANNFVCGAMTLEGAPGLEDEHLAVFDCANPCGRDGKRFLSVESHIRMLAAAQPFISGSISKTINMANTATVEDCKDAYMLSWKLGLKANALYRDGSKLSQPLNSQLFDGDDLEDTLEEQIAEQPAAIKAEKIAERMVDRYMAERLRLPHRRKGYTQKATVGGHKVYLRTGEYEDGRVGEIFIDMHKEGAAFRSLMNNFAIAVSIALQYGVPLEEYVEAFTFTRFEPSGMVEGNDSIKMATSILDYLFRELAVSYLGRNDLAHVKPEDLLPDSIGRGEGDEEIISNATQEVMERLTSQGYIRSSSITGSGSNGGGVAAEAPVPAMADAGGGGLQSVEIESVSIEAISVEATVARSVDNQLDQMREARMKGYEGDACGDCGNFTLVRNGTCLKCNTCGATSGCS
;
A
#
# COMPACT_ATOMS: atom_id res chain seq x y z
N ASP A 1 -13.28 19.46 27.28
CA ASP A 1 -13.77 20.79 27.73
C ASP A 1 -13.21 21.96 26.89
N HIS A 2 -12.63 21.75 25.70
CA HIS A 2 -12.17 22.87 24.87
C HIS A 2 -13.37 23.60 24.22
N PRO A 3 -13.35 24.95 24.04
CA PRO A 3 -14.44 25.67 23.38
C PRO A 3 -14.80 25.16 21.98
N ASP A 4 -13.79 24.76 21.19
CA ASP A 4 -13.98 24.27 19.82
C ASP A 4 -14.36 22.79 19.71
N ILE A 5 -14.60 22.07 20.83
CA ILE A 5 -14.74 20.61 20.83
C ILE A 5 -15.86 20.10 19.90
N GLU A 6 -17.00 20.79 19.88
CA GLU A 6 -18.14 20.48 19.00
C GLU A 6 -17.77 20.62 17.50
N ASN A 7 -16.88 21.55 17.15
CA ASN A 7 -16.38 21.70 15.78
C ASN A 7 -15.32 20.65 15.46
N PHE A 8 -14.44 20.32 16.41
CA PHE A 8 -13.37 19.33 16.20
C PHE A 8 -13.93 17.92 15.95
N ILE A 9 -14.89 17.46 16.77
CA ILE A 9 -15.55 16.16 16.60
C ILE A 9 -16.23 16.06 15.23
N ASN A 10 -17.06 17.05 14.90
CA ASN A 10 -17.86 17.05 13.68
C ASN A 10 -17.06 17.44 12.41
N TRP A 11 -15.77 17.78 12.52
CA TRP A 11 -14.99 18.24 11.37
C TRP A 11 -14.87 17.13 10.31
N LYS A 12 -14.31 15.97 10.65
CA LYS A 12 -14.06 14.90 9.67
C LYS A 12 -15.35 14.35 9.06
N VAL A 13 -16.43 14.23 9.85
CA VAL A 13 -17.78 13.91 9.37
C VAL A 13 -18.23 14.86 8.24
N ARG A 14 -17.97 16.17 8.38
CA ARG A 14 -18.27 17.18 7.35
C ARG A 14 -17.34 17.09 6.14
N GLU A 15 -16.12 16.58 6.28
CA GLU A 15 -15.19 16.36 5.16
C GLU A 15 -15.59 15.12 4.34
N GLU A 16 -15.97 13.99 4.97
CA GLU A 16 -16.56 12.83 4.28
C GLU A 16 -17.82 13.23 3.49
N GLN A 17 -18.70 14.04 4.10
CA GLN A 17 -19.90 14.56 3.46
C GLN A 17 -19.60 15.44 2.23
N LYS A 18 -18.44 16.11 2.15
CA LYS A 18 -18.01 16.81 0.93
C LYS A 18 -17.59 15.84 -0.16
N VAL A 19 -16.82 14.80 0.17
CA VAL A 19 -16.39 13.78 -0.80
C VAL A 19 -17.63 13.14 -1.44
N ALA A 20 -18.57 12.64 -0.62
CA ALA A 20 -19.83 12.08 -1.11
C ALA A 20 -20.62 13.05 -2.01
N ALA A 21 -20.63 14.35 -1.68
CA ALA A 21 -21.30 15.38 -2.48
C ALA A 21 -20.58 15.71 -3.80
N LEU A 22 -19.24 15.62 -3.85
CA LEU A 22 -18.43 15.79 -5.07
C LEU A 22 -18.61 14.60 -6.01
N VAL A 23 -18.53 13.38 -5.50
CA VAL A 23 -18.75 12.13 -6.25
C VAL A 23 -20.16 12.07 -6.83
N ALA A 24 -21.18 12.13 -5.96
CA ALA A 24 -22.57 12.06 -6.41
C ALA A 24 -22.96 13.25 -7.31
N GLY A 25 -22.44 14.45 -7.02
CA GLY A 25 -22.67 15.64 -7.83
C GLY A 25 -22.05 15.55 -9.23
N SER A 26 -20.85 14.97 -9.35
CA SER A 26 -20.13 14.83 -10.61
C SER A 26 -20.69 13.71 -11.49
N LYS A 27 -20.86 12.48 -10.97
CA LYS A 27 -21.54 11.37 -11.65
C LYS A 27 -22.96 11.75 -12.13
N ALA A 28 -23.75 12.45 -11.30
CA ALA A 28 -25.08 12.92 -11.70
C ALA A 28 -25.04 14.05 -12.77
N ALA A 29 -24.03 14.91 -12.73
CA ALA A 29 -23.84 15.96 -13.73
C ALA A 29 -23.50 15.36 -15.10
N GLU A 30 -22.50 14.47 -15.18
CA GLU A 30 -22.13 13.79 -16.42
C GLU A 30 -23.33 13.05 -17.03
N HIS A 31 -23.95 12.16 -16.25
CA HIS A 31 -25.09 11.35 -16.71
C HIS A 31 -26.24 12.21 -17.24
N HIS A 32 -26.67 13.25 -16.51
CA HIS A 32 -27.80 14.08 -16.93
C HIS A 32 -27.46 15.07 -18.05
N LEU A 33 -26.22 15.55 -18.17
CA LEU A 33 -25.81 16.38 -19.31
C LEU A 33 -25.69 15.52 -20.58
N ASN A 34 -25.16 14.29 -20.52
CA ASN A 34 -25.15 13.39 -21.66
C ASN A 34 -26.57 12.97 -22.10
N ASN A 35 -27.50 12.74 -21.16
CA ASN A 35 -28.92 12.57 -21.49
C ASN A 35 -29.54 13.79 -22.21
N VAL A 36 -29.17 15.02 -21.82
CA VAL A 36 -29.61 16.25 -22.50
C VAL A 36 -28.98 16.37 -23.90
N MET A 37 -27.72 15.94 -24.06
CA MET A 37 -27.02 15.91 -25.34
C MET A 37 -27.65 14.90 -26.31
N ALA A 38 -27.79 13.63 -25.91
CA ALA A 38 -28.42 12.58 -26.72
C ALA A 38 -29.84 12.99 -27.16
N ALA A 39 -30.64 13.53 -26.24
CA ALA A 39 -31.99 14.02 -26.53
C ALA A 39 -32.03 15.24 -27.49
N CYS A 40 -30.91 15.93 -27.74
CA CYS A 40 -30.80 16.95 -28.80
C CYS A 40 -30.53 16.35 -30.19
N HIS A 41 -30.05 15.11 -30.29
CA HIS A 41 -29.72 14.44 -31.56
C HIS A 41 -30.77 13.41 -32.01
N ASP A 42 -31.51 12.83 -31.06
CA ASP A 42 -32.60 11.85 -31.27
C ASP A 42 -33.76 12.39 -32.14
N ASP A 43 -33.94 13.72 -32.24
CA ASP A 43 -34.89 14.34 -33.16
C ASP A 43 -34.20 14.80 -34.45
N SER A 44 -34.66 14.28 -35.60
CA SER A 44 -34.22 14.67 -36.94
C SER A 44 -34.93 15.93 -37.49
N SER A 45 -35.84 16.53 -36.72
CA SER A 45 -36.48 17.80 -37.07
C SER A 45 -35.55 19.00 -36.87
N GLY A 46 -35.78 20.07 -37.65
CA GLY A 46 -35.07 21.36 -37.51
C GLY A 46 -35.35 22.11 -36.20
N GLU A 47 -36.13 21.54 -35.28
CA GLU A 47 -36.47 22.12 -33.97
C GLU A 47 -35.91 21.29 -32.79
N ARG A 48 -35.05 20.29 -33.07
CA ARG A 48 -34.50 19.35 -32.08
C ARG A 48 -33.91 20.00 -30.82
N PHE A 49 -33.29 21.17 -30.95
CA PHE A 49 -32.70 21.95 -29.85
C PHE A 49 -33.69 22.80 -29.03
N ASN A 50 -35.00 22.59 -29.17
CA ASN A 50 -36.05 23.41 -28.56
C ASN A 50 -36.85 22.62 -27.51
N PRO A 51 -36.58 22.76 -26.20
CA PRO A 51 -37.28 22.04 -25.12
C PRO A 51 -38.79 22.32 -25.00
N ARG A 52 -39.35 23.23 -25.83
CA ARG A 52 -40.80 23.44 -25.93
C ARG A 52 -41.45 22.59 -27.02
N LYS A 53 -40.68 22.04 -27.95
CA LYS A 53 -41.15 21.24 -29.11
C LYS A 53 -40.64 19.81 -29.06
N ASN A 54 -39.32 19.61 -28.90
CA ASN A 54 -38.74 18.29 -28.67
C ASN A 54 -39.15 17.78 -27.28
N LYS A 55 -39.89 16.66 -27.25
CA LYS A 55 -40.41 16.04 -26.02
C LYS A 55 -39.34 15.27 -25.25
N ALA A 56 -38.40 14.63 -25.93
CA ALA A 56 -37.29 13.91 -25.31
C ALA A 56 -36.38 14.91 -24.58
N LEU A 57 -35.96 15.97 -25.27
CA LEU A 57 -35.18 17.05 -24.68
C LEU A 57 -35.91 17.71 -23.50
N LYS A 58 -37.24 17.91 -23.61
CA LYS A 58 -38.04 18.41 -22.48
C LYS A 58 -38.00 17.47 -21.27
N LYS A 59 -38.04 16.14 -21.47
CA LYS A 59 -37.91 15.14 -20.39
C LYS A 59 -36.51 15.22 -19.76
N ALA A 60 -35.46 15.22 -20.59
CA ALA A 60 -34.06 15.29 -20.13
C ALA A 60 -33.78 16.58 -19.32
N VAL A 61 -34.19 17.75 -19.82
CA VAL A 61 -34.05 19.04 -19.12
C VAL A 61 -34.81 19.06 -17.79
N ILE A 62 -35.99 18.43 -17.70
CA ILE A 62 -36.73 18.31 -16.44
C ILE A 62 -36.02 17.33 -15.48
N SER A 63 -35.38 16.27 -15.99
CA SER A 63 -34.59 15.33 -15.19
C SER A 63 -33.35 15.99 -14.60
N ALA A 64 -32.55 16.67 -15.43
CA ALA A 64 -31.38 17.44 -15.00
C ALA A 64 -31.73 18.45 -13.89
N ARG A 65 -32.80 19.22 -14.05
CA ARG A 65 -33.28 20.15 -13.01
C ARG A 65 -33.77 19.48 -11.73
N LYS A 66 -34.30 18.24 -11.80
CA LYS A 66 -34.67 17.47 -10.60
C LYS A 66 -33.45 16.99 -9.84
N ALA A 67 -32.38 16.64 -10.54
CA ALA A 67 -31.06 16.32 -9.98
C ALA A 67 -30.22 17.57 -9.66
N MET A 68 -30.85 18.74 -9.49
CA MET A 68 -30.23 20.01 -9.09
C MET A 68 -29.14 20.57 -10.03
N LEU A 69 -28.99 20.06 -11.26
CA LEU A 69 -27.98 20.56 -12.20
C LEU A 69 -28.22 22.07 -12.49
N PRO A 70 -27.17 22.91 -12.40
CA PRO A 70 -27.27 24.33 -12.71
C PRO A 70 -27.77 24.61 -14.15
N GLU A 71 -28.77 25.50 -14.26
CA GLU A 71 -29.43 25.83 -15.54
C GLU A 71 -28.46 26.30 -16.64
N ASN A 72 -27.34 26.94 -16.26
CA ASN A 72 -26.29 27.36 -17.20
C ASN A 72 -25.53 26.18 -17.83
N TYR A 73 -25.35 25.05 -17.13
CA TYR A 73 -24.78 23.84 -17.72
C TYR A 73 -25.77 23.17 -18.68
N ILE A 74 -27.03 23.03 -18.28
CA ILE A 74 -28.10 22.49 -19.12
C ILE A 74 -28.23 23.29 -20.43
N GLN A 75 -28.22 24.63 -20.34
CA GLN A 75 -28.26 25.50 -21.51
C GLN A 75 -26.98 25.38 -22.36
N ARG A 76 -25.79 25.32 -21.73
CA ARG A 76 -24.51 25.13 -22.43
C ARG A 76 -24.48 23.83 -23.23
N THR A 77 -24.97 22.72 -22.69
CA THR A 77 -25.05 21.43 -23.42
C THR A 77 -25.96 21.54 -24.64
N ILE A 78 -27.13 22.18 -24.53
CA ILE A 78 -28.00 22.44 -25.70
C ILE A 78 -27.30 23.33 -26.73
N ASP A 79 -26.47 24.28 -26.31
CA ASP A 79 -25.71 25.14 -27.20
C ASP A 79 -24.47 24.46 -27.82
N TYR A 80 -23.87 23.46 -27.16
CA TYR A 80 -22.88 22.57 -27.76
C TYR A 80 -23.51 21.59 -28.76
N ALA A 81 -24.69 21.04 -28.46
CA ALA A 81 -25.43 20.20 -29.41
C ALA A 81 -25.72 20.93 -30.74
N LYS A 82 -26.01 22.25 -30.67
CA LYS A 82 -26.15 23.14 -31.85
C LYS A 82 -24.87 23.30 -32.66
N GLN A 83 -23.71 23.22 -32.01
CA GLN A 83 -22.38 23.31 -32.64
C GLN A 83 -21.91 21.96 -33.23
N GLY A 84 -22.60 20.85 -32.94
CA GLY A 84 -22.34 19.54 -33.52
C GLY A 84 -21.69 18.52 -32.58
N PHE A 85 -21.36 18.90 -31.34
CA PHE A 85 -20.88 17.98 -30.32
C PHE A 85 -21.95 16.94 -29.97
N THR A 86 -21.58 15.67 -29.89
CA THR A 86 -22.50 14.53 -29.68
C THR A 86 -22.51 13.98 -28.24
N ALA A 87 -21.47 14.27 -27.47
CA ALA A 87 -21.32 13.92 -26.06
C ALA A 87 -20.86 15.15 -25.25
N MET A 88 -21.05 15.08 -23.94
CA MET A 88 -20.58 16.08 -22.97
C MET A 88 -19.53 15.42 -22.07
N GLU A 89 -18.26 15.79 -22.24
CA GLU A 89 -17.19 15.45 -21.30
C GLU A 89 -17.40 16.26 -20.01
N PHE A 90 -17.54 15.57 -18.88
CA PHE A 90 -17.66 16.17 -17.55
C PHE A 90 -16.85 15.30 -16.58
N GLU A 91 -15.88 15.91 -15.91
CA GLU A 91 -14.95 15.25 -14.99
C GLU A 91 -15.70 14.66 -13.79
N THR A 92 -15.62 13.34 -13.63
CA THR A 92 -16.23 12.58 -12.54
C THR A 92 -15.21 12.27 -11.47
N TYR A 93 -15.66 12.26 -10.21
CA TYR A 93 -14.88 11.80 -9.07
C TYR A 93 -15.44 10.49 -8.53
N ASP A 94 -14.55 9.69 -7.97
CA ASP A 94 -14.80 8.41 -7.28
C ASP A 94 -14.54 8.51 -5.77
N THR A 95 -14.73 7.40 -5.04
CA THR A 95 -14.50 7.30 -3.58
C THR A 95 -13.22 6.56 -3.20
N ASP A 96 -12.25 6.39 -4.09
CA ASP A 96 -10.95 5.85 -3.73
C ASP A 96 -10.18 6.82 -2.80
N TRP A 97 -9.40 6.29 -1.87
CA TRP A 97 -8.64 7.06 -0.89
C TRP A 97 -7.53 7.94 -1.51
N ASP A 98 -6.99 7.56 -2.68
CA ASP A 98 -6.04 8.35 -3.47
C ASP A 98 -6.72 9.30 -4.48
N SER A 99 -8.06 9.35 -4.53
CA SER A 99 -8.85 10.14 -5.49
C SER A 99 -8.67 11.65 -5.33
N GLU A 100 -8.93 12.41 -6.41
CA GLU A 100 -8.92 13.88 -6.34
C GLU A 100 -9.97 14.40 -5.35
N ALA A 101 -11.13 13.74 -5.21
CA ALA A 101 -12.12 14.15 -4.22
C ALA A 101 -11.57 14.06 -2.78
N TYR A 102 -10.91 12.96 -2.41
CA TYR A 102 -10.26 12.82 -1.10
C TYR A 102 -9.06 13.78 -0.93
N LEU A 103 -8.32 14.09 -2.00
CA LEU A 103 -7.22 15.08 -1.98
C LEU A 103 -7.70 16.54 -1.84
N THR A 104 -8.94 16.87 -2.24
CA THR A 104 -9.48 18.25 -2.10
C THR A 104 -10.03 18.57 -0.70
N VAL A 105 -10.27 17.58 0.14
CA VAL A 105 -10.83 17.76 1.49
C VAL A 105 -9.75 17.76 2.57
N SER A 106 -10.07 18.35 3.73
CA SER A 106 -9.07 18.59 4.77
C SER A 106 -8.98 17.43 5.78
N GLY A 107 -7.80 17.22 6.37
CA GLY A 107 -7.64 16.36 7.56
C GLY A 107 -7.66 14.85 7.34
N GLN A 108 -7.72 14.36 6.10
CA GLN A 108 -7.89 12.91 5.88
C GLN A 108 -6.71 12.08 6.38
N ASN A 109 -5.48 12.56 6.14
CA ASN A 109 -4.24 12.00 6.66
C ASN A 109 -4.00 12.33 8.16
N SER A 110 -5.06 12.53 8.95
CA SER A 110 -4.98 12.76 10.39
C SER A 110 -5.96 11.89 11.19
N ASN A 111 -5.45 11.29 12.27
CA ASN A 111 -6.24 10.60 13.28
C ASN A 111 -6.76 11.65 14.27
N ASN A 112 -8.08 11.75 14.44
CA ASN A 112 -8.67 12.62 15.44
C ASN A 112 -8.84 11.86 16.75
N THR A 113 -8.59 12.52 17.87
CA THR A 113 -8.70 11.89 19.20
C THR A 113 -9.17 12.88 20.24
N VAL A 114 -10.17 12.50 21.02
CA VAL A 114 -10.73 13.29 22.12
C VAL A 114 -10.30 12.70 23.45
N ARG A 115 -9.77 13.54 24.32
CA ARG A 115 -9.29 13.17 25.64
C ARG A 115 -10.34 13.53 26.69
N VAL A 116 -10.84 12.52 27.40
CA VAL A 116 -11.98 12.60 28.32
C VAL A 116 -11.56 12.33 29.76
N THR A 117 -12.15 13.05 30.72
CA THR A 117 -11.89 12.88 32.16
C THR A 117 -13.01 12.08 32.83
N ASP A 118 -12.70 11.47 33.98
CA ASP A 118 -13.70 10.83 34.85
C ASP A 118 -14.86 11.78 35.22
N GLU A 119 -14.57 13.07 35.39
CA GLU A 119 -15.58 14.09 35.71
C GLU A 119 -16.58 14.27 34.56
N PHE A 120 -16.09 14.31 33.31
CA PHE A 120 -16.96 14.41 32.13
C PHE A 120 -17.81 13.15 31.96
N LEU A 121 -17.21 11.96 32.08
CA LEU A 121 -17.95 10.70 31.88
C LEU A 121 -19.01 10.46 32.97
N ARG A 122 -18.75 10.90 34.21
CA ARG A 122 -19.77 10.93 35.27
C ARG A 122 -20.87 11.97 34.97
N ALA A 123 -20.53 13.14 34.44
CA ALA A 123 -21.52 14.13 34.00
C ALA A 123 -22.42 13.59 32.87
N VAL A 124 -21.89 12.76 31.95
CA VAL A 124 -22.67 12.04 30.94
C VAL A 124 -23.63 11.03 31.60
N GLU A 125 -23.15 10.20 32.54
CA GLU A 125 -24.02 9.24 33.24
C GLU A 125 -25.12 9.94 34.06
N GLU A 126 -24.78 10.99 34.80
CA GLU A 126 -25.72 11.74 35.64
C GLU A 126 -26.69 12.63 34.83
N GLY A 127 -26.31 13.06 33.62
CA GLY A 127 -27.08 14.02 32.81
C GLY A 127 -26.91 15.44 33.32
N ALA A 128 -25.66 15.85 33.52
CA ALA A 128 -25.29 17.13 34.09
C ALA A 128 -24.74 18.12 33.04
N GLU A 129 -24.77 19.42 33.38
CA GLU A 129 -24.15 20.46 32.57
C GLU A 129 -22.61 20.35 32.56
N TRP A 130 -22.01 20.46 31.39
CA TRP A 130 -20.57 20.49 31.17
C TRP A 130 -20.10 21.87 30.71
N LYS A 131 -18.93 22.31 31.18
CA LYS A 131 -18.35 23.63 30.89
C LYS A 131 -17.24 23.52 29.86
N LEU A 132 -17.23 24.44 28.90
CA LEU A 132 -16.11 24.62 27.97
C LEU A 132 -15.27 25.82 28.42
N ILE A 133 -13.96 25.61 28.56
CA ILE A 133 -13.05 26.50 29.30
C ILE A 133 -11.97 27.06 28.36
N GLN A 134 -11.89 28.37 28.23
CA GLN A 134 -10.88 29.04 27.42
C GLN A 134 -9.47 28.77 27.95
N ARG A 135 -8.52 28.42 27.06
CA ARG A 135 -7.12 28.18 27.44
C ARG A 135 -6.29 29.46 27.65
N THR A 136 -6.87 30.62 27.34
CA THR A 136 -6.23 31.95 27.45
C THR A 136 -6.33 32.57 28.85
N ASP A 137 -7.44 32.35 29.54
CA ASP A 137 -7.81 33.03 30.79
C ASP A 137 -8.48 32.11 31.82
N GLY A 138 -8.94 30.92 31.42
CA GLY A 138 -9.68 29.98 32.28
C GLY A 138 -11.16 30.31 32.46
N GLU A 139 -11.71 31.29 31.75
CA GLU A 139 -13.14 31.61 31.82
C GLU A 139 -13.99 30.58 31.04
N THR A 140 -15.25 30.43 31.46
CA THR A 140 -16.21 29.53 30.80
C THR A 140 -16.75 30.17 29.53
N ALA A 141 -16.36 29.66 28.36
CA ALA A 141 -16.82 30.14 27.05
C ALA A 141 -18.27 29.75 26.77
N LYS A 142 -18.65 28.53 27.14
CA LYS A 142 -19.98 27.92 26.90
C LYS A 142 -20.27 26.90 28.00
N THR A 143 -21.55 26.70 28.30
CA THR A 143 -22.04 25.53 29.05
C THR A 143 -23.00 24.76 28.16
N ILE A 144 -22.94 23.43 28.19
CA ILE A 144 -23.67 22.49 27.34
C ILE A 144 -24.18 21.31 28.18
N ASP A 145 -25.10 20.50 27.67
CA ASP A 145 -25.37 19.19 28.27
C ASP A 145 -24.19 18.24 27.97
N ALA A 146 -23.76 17.45 28.96
CA ALA A 146 -22.69 16.47 28.77
C ALA A 146 -23.10 15.38 27.75
N ARG A 147 -24.38 14.98 27.75
CA ARG A 147 -24.92 13.94 26.86
C ARG A 147 -25.04 14.43 25.42
N ASP A 148 -25.40 15.70 25.19
CA ASP A 148 -25.42 16.29 23.84
C ASP A 148 -24.02 16.29 23.20
N LEU A 149 -22.95 16.42 23.99
CA LEU A 149 -21.57 16.25 23.50
C LEU A 149 -21.20 14.78 23.30
N TRP A 150 -21.66 13.89 24.19
CA TRP A 150 -21.41 12.45 24.07
C TRP A 150 -22.10 11.83 22.86
N GLU A 151 -23.29 12.30 22.51
CA GLU A 151 -24.01 11.89 21.30
C GLU A 151 -23.22 12.27 20.05
N GLN A 152 -22.68 13.49 19.97
CA GLN A 152 -21.81 13.93 18.87
C GLN A 152 -20.54 13.09 18.77
N ILE A 153 -19.93 12.66 19.89
CA ILE A 153 -18.77 11.76 19.90
C ILE A 153 -19.15 10.38 19.32
N GLY A 154 -20.29 9.82 19.74
CA GLY A 154 -20.80 8.55 19.24
C GLY A 154 -21.18 8.60 17.76
N GLU A 155 -21.93 9.62 17.34
CA GLU A 155 -22.37 9.81 15.96
C GLU A 155 -21.17 10.01 15.02
N ALA A 156 -20.16 10.78 15.42
CA ALA A 156 -18.93 10.94 14.64
C ALA A 156 -18.16 9.62 14.51
N ALA A 157 -17.92 8.91 15.62
CA ALA A 157 -17.22 7.63 15.60
C ALA A 157 -17.93 6.58 14.71
N TRP A 158 -19.27 6.55 14.77
CA TRP A 158 -20.12 5.71 13.92
C TRP A 158 -20.08 6.10 12.42
N SER A 159 -19.90 7.41 12.14
CA SER A 159 -19.95 7.99 10.79
C SER A 159 -18.62 8.10 10.06
N CYS A 160 -17.48 8.20 10.76
CA CYS A 160 -16.15 8.36 10.15
C CYS A 160 -14.99 7.60 10.84
N ALA A 161 -15.28 6.69 11.79
CA ALA A 161 -14.29 5.99 12.65
C ALA A 161 -13.40 6.92 13.51
N ASP A 162 -13.81 8.19 13.64
CA ASP A 162 -13.09 9.25 14.34
C ASP A 162 -14.11 10.06 15.17
N PRO A 163 -13.81 10.47 16.41
CA PRO A 163 -12.50 10.41 17.06
C PRO A 163 -12.26 9.11 17.87
N GLY A 164 -11.00 8.68 17.95
CA GLY A 164 -10.57 7.81 19.04
C GLY A 164 -10.71 8.49 20.41
N LEU A 165 -10.81 7.73 21.50
CA LEU A 165 -10.85 8.28 22.86
C LEU A 165 -9.60 7.94 23.67
N GLN A 166 -9.19 8.88 24.51
CA GLN A 166 -8.16 8.70 25.55
C GLN A 166 -8.72 9.06 26.92
N TYR A 167 -8.58 8.14 27.89
CA TYR A 167 -9.15 8.27 29.23
C TYR A 167 -8.11 8.94 30.15
N ASP A 168 -8.18 10.26 30.22
CA ASP A 168 -7.15 11.14 30.79
C ASP A 168 -6.82 10.84 32.26
N THR A 169 -7.84 10.56 33.05
CA THR A 169 -7.71 10.22 34.47
C THR A 169 -6.96 8.89 34.61
N THR A 170 -7.41 7.83 33.91
CA THR A 170 -6.73 6.54 33.85
C THR A 170 -5.28 6.64 33.33
N ILE A 171 -5.00 7.54 32.39
CA ILE A 171 -3.64 7.77 31.87
C ILE A 171 -2.75 8.38 32.97
N ASN A 172 -3.22 9.43 33.65
CA ASN A 172 -2.41 10.16 34.62
C ASN A 172 -2.32 9.47 36.00
N ASP A 173 -3.33 8.68 36.41
CA ASP A 173 -3.30 7.86 37.63
C ASP A 173 -2.14 6.84 37.63
N TRP A 174 -1.78 6.35 36.43
CA TRP A 174 -0.69 5.40 36.17
C TRP A 174 0.61 6.08 35.68
N HIS A 175 0.70 7.41 35.71
CA HIS A 175 1.90 8.15 35.29
C HIS A 175 3.05 7.93 36.29
N THR A 176 4.22 7.55 35.79
CA THR A 176 5.41 7.34 36.62
C THR A 176 6.20 8.62 36.91
N CYS A 177 5.94 9.73 36.21
CA CYS A 177 6.66 11.00 36.39
C CYS A 177 5.78 12.28 36.52
N PRO A 178 4.70 12.27 37.32
CA PRO A 178 3.78 13.41 37.46
C PRO A 178 4.35 14.61 38.23
N ASN A 179 5.49 14.47 38.91
CA ASN A 179 6.16 15.61 39.56
C ASN A 179 7.04 16.40 38.58
N THR A 180 7.27 15.89 37.36
CA THR A 180 7.87 16.64 36.26
C THR A 180 6.80 17.47 35.56
N ASP A 181 5.84 16.81 34.91
CA ASP A 181 4.68 17.41 34.25
C ASP A 181 3.60 16.33 34.02
N ARG A 182 2.40 16.76 33.64
CA ARG A 182 1.24 15.93 33.29
C ARG A 182 1.38 15.32 31.89
N ILE A 183 0.73 14.20 31.63
CA ILE A 183 0.60 13.66 30.26
C ILE A 183 -0.56 14.41 29.58
N TYR A 184 -0.27 15.25 28.59
CA TYR A 184 -1.29 15.99 27.84
C TYR A 184 -1.81 15.22 26.62
N GLY A 185 -0.92 14.53 25.90
CA GLY A 185 -1.25 13.80 24.68
C GLY A 185 -0.75 12.36 24.65
N SER A 186 -0.64 11.82 23.43
CA SER A 186 -0.04 10.54 23.09
C SER A 186 0.52 10.62 21.67
N ASN A 187 1.19 9.57 21.21
CA ASN A 187 1.60 9.43 19.80
C ASN A 187 0.39 9.10 18.89
N PRO A 188 0.54 9.13 17.54
CA PRO A 188 -0.56 8.92 16.60
C PRO A 188 -1.32 7.59 16.71
N CYS A 189 -0.75 6.57 17.35
CA CYS A 189 -1.36 5.25 17.53
C CYS A 189 -1.88 4.99 18.96
N SER A 190 -1.76 5.95 19.88
CA SER A 190 -2.27 5.90 21.26
C SER A 190 -1.74 4.75 22.15
N GLU A 191 -0.57 4.17 21.85
CA GLU A 191 0.15 3.24 22.75
C GLU A 191 1.19 3.94 23.64
N TYR A 192 1.73 5.11 23.24
CA TYR A 192 2.79 5.79 23.98
C TYR A 192 2.22 6.90 24.87
N MET A 193 2.19 6.66 26.19
CA MET A 193 1.57 7.57 27.17
C MET A 193 2.64 8.13 28.10
N PHE A 194 3.33 9.18 27.66
CA PHE A 194 4.37 9.84 28.44
C PHE A 194 4.40 11.36 28.18
N LEU A 195 5.35 12.05 28.80
CA LEU A 195 5.56 13.50 28.71
C LEU A 195 5.68 13.98 27.25
N ASP A 196 5.19 15.19 26.98
CA ASP A 196 5.29 15.81 25.66
C ASP A 196 6.77 15.99 25.26
N ASN A 197 7.06 15.88 23.96
CA ASN A 197 8.42 15.92 23.41
C ASN A 197 9.36 14.80 23.92
N THR A 198 8.87 13.58 24.20
CA THR A 198 9.72 12.38 24.33
C THR A 198 9.53 11.40 23.18
N ALA A 199 10.59 10.66 22.84
CA ALA A 199 10.58 9.67 21.76
C ALA A 199 10.20 8.26 22.25
N CYS A 200 9.46 7.53 21.41
CA CYS A 200 9.11 6.13 21.64
C CYS A 200 10.16 5.19 21.03
N ASN A 201 10.81 4.36 21.87
CA ASN A 201 11.80 3.38 21.44
C ASN A 201 11.14 1.99 21.41
N LEU A 202 10.67 1.56 20.23
CA LEU A 202 9.80 0.39 20.04
C LEU A 202 10.54 -0.90 19.69
N ALA A 203 10.04 -2.02 20.21
CA ALA A 203 10.27 -3.36 19.67
C ALA A 203 9.05 -4.26 19.94
N SER A 204 8.91 -5.37 19.22
CA SER A 204 7.86 -6.36 19.47
C SER A 204 8.34 -7.79 19.26
N LEU A 205 7.89 -8.69 20.13
CA LEU A 205 8.19 -10.13 20.07
C LEU A 205 7.02 -10.90 19.45
N ASN A 206 7.23 -11.68 18.38
CA ASN A 206 6.24 -12.64 17.89
C ASN A 206 6.09 -13.77 18.93
N LEU A 207 4.91 -13.89 19.54
CA LEU A 207 4.69 -14.87 20.61
C LEU A 207 4.78 -16.34 20.15
N LYS A 208 4.50 -16.63 18.88
CA LYS A 208 4.69 -17.99 18.31
C LYS A 208 6.14 -18.46 18.34
N ALA A 209 7.12 -17.55 18.32
CA ALA A 209 8.53 -17.91 18.40
C ALA A 209 8.98 -18.43 19.79
N PHE A 210 8.05 -18.45 20.75
CA PHE A 210 8.23 -19.02 22.09
C PHE A 210 7.27 -20.20 22.34
N GLN A 211 6.66 -20.76 21.30
CA GLN A 211 5.89 -22.00 21.37
C GLN A 211 6.77 -23.18 20.91
N ASP A 212 6.72 -24.29 21.63
CA ASP A 212 7.46 -25.52 21.29
C ASP A 212 6.67 -26.47 20.37
N GLU A 213 7.29 -27.59 20.00
CA GLU A 213 6.71 -28.60 19.10
C GLU A 213 5.45 -29.30 19.69
N ASP A 214 5.28 -29.31 21.01
CA ASP A 214 4.08 -29.82 21.70
C ASP A 214 2.97 -28.75 21.83
N GLY A 215 3.25 -27.51 21.41
CA GLY A 215 2.34 -26.37 21.47
C GLY A 215 2.33 -25.63 22.81
N VAL A 216 3.30 -25.89 23.70
CA VAL A 216 3.43 -25.23 25.01
C VAL A 216 4.27 -23.95 24.87
N PHE A 217 3.99 -22.92 25.68
CA PHE A 217 4.70 -21.64 25.63
C PHE A 217 5.86 -21.58 26.64
N ASP A 218 7.09 -21.43 26.14
CA ASP A 218 8.31 -21.27 26.93
C ASP A 218 8.42 -19.86 27.53
N GLY A 219 7.82 -19.71 28.71
CA GLY A 219 7.95 -18.51 29.53
C GLY A 219 9.38 -18.17 29.97
N GLU A 220 10.32 -19.14 30.02
CA GLU A 220 11.71 -18.88 30.42
C GLU A 220 12.50 -18.25 29.26
N SER A 221 12.42 -18.81 28.05
CA SER A 221 12.99 -18.19 26.84
C SER A 221 12.35 -16.85 26.53
N PHE A 222 11.03 -16.71 26.72
CA PHE A 222 10.36 -15.41 26.60
C PHE A 222 10.91 -14.39 27.60
N SER A 223 11.03 -14.77 28.88
CA SER A 223 11.63 -13.91 29.92
C SER A 223 13.07 -13.51 29.59
N TYR A 224 13.86 -14.42 29.05
CA TYR A 224 15.23 -14.13 28.63
C TYR A 224 15.29 -13.17 27.43
N ALA A 225 14.44 -13.36 26.42
CA ALA A 225 14.32 -12.47 25.28
C ALA A 225 13.86 -11.06 25.68
N VAL A 226 12.85 -10.96 26.55
CA VAL A 226 12.36 -9.68 27.12
C VAL A 226 13.48 -8.93 27.84
N ARG A 227 14.30 -9.63 28.65
CA ARG A 227 15.46 -9.05 29.32
C ARG A 227 16.52 -8.52 28.33
N LEU A 228 16.83 -9.29 27.28
CA LEU A 228 17.77 -8.86 26.24
C LEU A 228 17.24 -7.65 25.45
N TRP A 229 15.97 -7.64 25.05
CA TRP A 229 15.37 -6.55 24.30
C TRP A 229 15.18 -5.28 25.13
N THR A 230 14.91 -5.40 26.44
CA THR A 230 14.90 -4.25 27.35
C THR A 230 16.28 -3.56 27.38
N ILE A 231 17.38 -4.33 27.42
CA ILE A 231 18.75 -3.81 27.36
C ILE A 231 19.04 -3.20 25.98
N ASN A 232 18.61 -3.84 24.89
CA ASN A 232 18.80 -3.34 23.52
C ASN A 232 18.11 -1.97 23.32
N LEU A 233 16.85 -1.85 23.76
CA LEU A 233 16.10 -0.59 23.68
C LEU A 233 16.73 0.52 24.53
N GLU A 234 17.30 0.23 25.71
CA GLU A 234 18.00 1.24 26.53
C GLU A 234 19.28 1.75 25.85
N ILE A 235 20.01 0.86 25.17
CA ILE A 235 21.18 1.23 24.34
C ILE A 235 20.73 2.08 23.15
N ALA A 236 19.60 1.76 22.52
CA ALA A 236 19.06 2.52 21.40
C ALA A 236 18.75 3.99 21.75
N VAL A 237 18.30 4.29 22.99
CA VAL A 237 18.11 5.68 23.49
C VAL A 237 19.39 6.52 23.34
N LEU A 238 20.58 5.90 23.46
CA LEU A 238 21.87 6.60 23.33
C LEU A 238 22.40 6.65 21.88
N MET A 239 21.80 5.90 20.96
CA MET A 239 22.19 5.82 19.54
C MET A 239 21.24 6.58 18.60
N ALA A 240 20.02 6.87 19.06
CA ALA A 240 19.00 7.57 18.30
C ALA A 240 19.42 8.99 17.89
N GLN A 241 18.99 9.40 16.71
CA GLN A 241 19.08 10.77 16.22
C GLN A 241 17.69 11.41 16.32
N PHE A 242 17.59 12.59 16.93
CA PHE A 242 16.31 13.22 17.23
C PHE A 242 16.11 14.49 16.39
N PRO A 243 14.87 14.81 15.96
CA PRO A 243 14.60 15.94 15.08
C PRO A 243 14.65 17.31 15.80
N SER A 244 14.63 17.33 17.14
CA SER A 244 14.78 18.57 17.93
C SER A 244 15.66 18.36 19.18
N PRO A 245 16.31 19.43 19.70
CA PRO A 245 17.09 19.36 20.94
C PRO A 245 16.26 18.96 22.17
N GLU A 246 15.00 19.41 22.24
CA GLU A 246 14.08 19.15 23.34
C GLU A 246 13.74 17.66 23.39
N ILE A 247 13.45 17.06 22.23
CA ILE A 247 13.20 15.61 22.10
C ILE A 247 14.45 14.81 22.47
N ALA A 248 15.64 15.26 22.07
CA ALA A 248 16.90 14.61 22.47
C ALA A 248 17.10 14.64 24.00
N GLN A 249 16.87 15.81 24.62
CA GLN A 249 17.06 16.00 26.06
C GLN A 249 16.08 15.15 26.88
N LEU A 250 14.78 15.27 26.64
CA LEU A 250 13.78 14.58 27.46
C LEU A 250 13.83 13.06 27.23
N SER A 251 14.12 12.59 26.01
CA SER A 251 14.33 11.15 25.76
C SER A 251 15.55 10.61 26.52
N TYR A 252 16.61 11.40 26.68
CA TYR A 252 17.77 11.04 27.51
C TYR A 252 17.47 11.10 29.03
N GLU A 253 16.65 12.06 29.47
CA GLU A 253 16.32 12.29 30.88
C GLU A 253 15.34 11.27 31.47
N TYR A 254 14.41 10.73 30.67
CA TYR A 254 13.37 9.78 31.10
C TYR A 254 13.52 8.36 30.53
N ARG A 255 14.31 8.20 29.46
CA ARG A 255 14.80 6.91 28.94
C ARG A 255 13.68 5.93 28.62
N THR A 256 12.59 6.43 28.04
CA THR A 256 11.36 5.69 27.79
C THR A 256 11.50 4.65 26.69
N LEU A 257 11.05 3.44 26.97
CA LEU A 257 11.00 2.32 26.03
C LEU A 257 9.53 1.92 25.78
N GLY A 258 9.33 1.14 24.72
CA GLY A 258 8.06 0.49 24.39
C GLY A 258 8.29 -0.91 23.84
N LEU A 259 8.66 -1.85 24.71
CA LEU A 259 8.65 -3.27 24.37
C LEU A 259 7.22 -3.81 24.41
N GLY A 260 6.81 -4.43 23.32
CA GLY A 260 5.52 -5.11 23.17
C GLY A 260 5.64 -6.52 22.59
N TYR A 261 4.52 -7.04 22.10
CA TYR A 261 4.43 -8.34 21.43
C TYR A 261 3.48 -8.30 20.23
N ALA A 262 3.55 -9.33 19.40
CA ALA A 262 2.65 -9.62 18.29
C ALA A 262 2.12 -11.06 18.39
N ASN A 263 1.07 -11.37 17.63
CA ASN A 263 0.58 -12.73 17.38
C ASN A 263 -0.06 -13.46 18.58
N ILE A 264 -0.71 -12.75 19.51
CA ILE A 264 -1.46 -13.39 20.61
C ILE A 264 -2.68 -14.18 20.10
N GLY A 265 -3.39 -13.67 19.08
CA GLY A 265 -4.52 -14.36 18.47
C GLY A 265 -4.10 -15.70 17.87
N GLY A 266 -3.01 -15.69 17.09
CA GLY A 266 -2.40 -16.91 16.57
C GLY A 266 -1.92 -17.86 17.68
N LEU A 267 -1.31 -17.36 18.76
CA LEU A 267 -0.88 -18.22 19.88
C LEU A 267 -2.07 -18.91 20.57
N LEU A 268 -3.15 -18.18 20.85
CA LEU A 268 -4.34 -18.76 21.48
C LEU A 268 -5.00 -19.79 20.56
N MET A 269 -5.10 -19.49 19.27
CA MET A 269 -5.65 -20.42 18.27
C MET A 269 -4.81 -21.71 18.18
N SER A 270 -3.47 -21.67 18.15
CA SER A 270 -2.64 -22.89 18.11
C SER A 270 -2.71 -23.73 19.39
N MET A 271 -3.06 -23.12 20.53
CA MET A 271 -3.34 -23.82 21.77
C MET A 271 -4.73 -24.49 21.80
N GLY A 272 -5.58 -24.27 20.79
CA GLY A 272 -6.98 -24.69 20.81
C GLY A 272 -7.86 -23.85 21.75
N ILE A 273 -7.44 -22.62 22.08
CA ILE A 273 -8.08 -21.76 23.07
C ILE A 273 -8.81 -20.59 22.37
N PRO A 274 -10.15 -20.46 22.51
CA PRO A 274 -10.90 -19.33 21.97
C PRO A 274 -10.37 -17.98 22.48
N TYR A 275 -10.23 -17.00 21.59
CA TYR A 275 -9.80 -15.64 21.95
C TYR A 275 -10.71 -15.02 23.02
N ASP A 276 -12.03 -15.22 22.93
CA ASP A 276 -13.00 -14.71 23.92
C ASP A 276 -13.15 -15.56 25.20
N SER A 277 -12.34 -16.59 25.40
CA SER A 277 -12.43 -17.46 26.58
C SER A 277 -12.01 -16.76 27.89
N LYS A 278 -12.31 -17.39 29.04
CA LYS A 278 -11.72 -17.01 30.34
C LYS A 278 -10.19 -17.15 30.27
N ASP A 279 -9.72 -18.30 29.79
CA ASP A 279 -8.31 -18.69 29.92
C ASP A 279 -7.43 -17.99 28.87
N GLY A 280 -7.91 -17.73 27.65
CA GLY A 280 -7.19 -16.93 26.66
C GLY A 280 -6.90 -15.50 27.13
N ARG A 281 -7.89 -14.85 27.77
CA ARG A 281 -7.70 -13.55 28.43
C ARG A 281 -6.71 -13.64 29.62
N VAL A 282 -6.69 -14.75 30.36
CA VAL A 282 -5.73 -14.98 31.46
C VAL A 282 -4.31 -15.21 30.93
N ILE A 283 -4.14 -15.97 29.85
CA ILE A 283 -2.84 -16.20 29.19
C ILE A 283 -2.30 -14.88 28.63
N CYS A 284 -3.11 -14.09 27.93
CA CYS A 284 -2.74 -12.75 27.47
C CYS A 284 -2.33 -11.84 28.64
N ALA A 285 -3.11 -11.80 29.72
CA ALA A 285 -2.78 -11.04 30.92
C ALA A 285 -1.46 -11.52 31.57
N ALA A 286 -1.24 -12.83 31.67
CA ALA A 286 -0.04 -13.41 32.28
C ALA A 286 1.22 -13.17 31.45
N ILE A 287 1.16 -13.30 30.11
CA ILE A 287 2.26 -12.96 29.20
C ILE A 287 2.60 -11.46 29.29
N THR A 288 1.57 -10.60 29.29
CA THR A 288 1.75 -9.14 29.41
C THR A 288 2.36 -8.76 30.76
N ALA A 289 1.88 -9.36 31.85
CA ALA A 289 2.41 -9.17 33.20
C ALA A 289 3.85 -9.68 33.32
N LEU A 290 4.17 -10.84 32.74
CA LEU A 290 5.52 -11.40 32.72
C LEU A 290 6.48 -10.47 31.99
N MET A 291 6.12 -10.02 30.78
CA MET A 291 6.90 -9.09 29.96
C MET A 291 7.28 -7.82 30.74
N THR A 292 6.30 -7.03 31.15
CA THR A 292 6.56 -5.73 31.79
C THR A 292 7.25 -5.88 33.14
N GLY A 293 6.90 -6.92 33.92
CA GLY A 293 7.59 -7.21 35.18
C GLY A 293 9.06 -7.56 34.98
N VAL A 294 9.41 -8.34 33.95
CA VAL A 294 10.81 -8.63 33.60
C VAL A 294 11.51 -7.39 33.05
N SER A 295 10.84 -6.51 32.29
CA SER A 295 11.43 -5.25 31.83
C SER A 295 11.73 -4.29 32.98
N TYR A 296 10.79 -4.05 33.92
CA TYR A 296 11.09 -3.20 35.09
C TYR A 296 12.11 -3.81 36.04
N LYS A 297 12.10 -5.14 36.22
CA LYS A 297 13.18 -5.86 36.92
C LYS A 297 14.54 -5.59 36.26
N THR A 298 14.63 -5.73 34.94
CA THR A 298 15.85 -5.47 34.17
C THR A 298 16.27 -4.01 34.28
N SER A 299 15.31 -3.08 34.26
CA SER A 299 15.56 -1.65 34.46
C SER A 299 16.14 -1.34 35.84
N ALA A 300 15.69 -2.03 36.90
CA ALA A 300 16.27 -1.91 38.25
C ALA A 300 17.64 -2.62 38.39
N GLU A 301 17.86 -3.76 37.71
CA GLU A 301 19.19 -4.38 37.58
C GLU A 301 20.17 -3.38 36.93
N MET A 302 19.78 -2.72 35.83
CA MET A 302 20.59 -1.71 35.15
C MET A 302 20.82 -0.46 36.01
N ALA A 303 19.82 0.01 36.75
CA ALA A 303 19.95 1.16 37.65
C ALA A 303 21.03 0.92 38.73
N SER A 304 21.15 -0.32 39.23
CA SER A 304 22.18 -0.70 40.20
C SER A 304 23.62 -0.62 39.68
N LEU A 305 23.82 -0.53 38.36
CA LEU A 305 25.13 -0.49 37.69
C LEU A 305 25.42 0.86 37.01
N LEU A 306 24.39 1.52 36.48
CA LEU A 306 24.50 2.72 35.62
C LEU A 306 23.87 3.97 36.25
N GLY A 307 23.24 3.85 37.42
CA GLY A 307 22.36 4.86 37.99
C GLY A 307 20.97 4.85 37.34
N THR A 308 20.01 5.49 38.01
CA THR A 308 18.62 5.64 37.53
C THR A 308 18.54 6.54 36.28
N PHE A 309 17.34 6.72 35.71
CA PHE A 309 17.15 7.83 34.77
C PHE A 309 17.29 9.19 35.50
N PRO A 310 17.81 10.26 34.85
CA PRO A 310 17.98 11.58 35.47
C PRO A 310 16.74 12.12 36.19
N GLY A 311 15.54 11.97 35.61
CA GLY A 311 14.28 12.43 36.22
C GLY A 311 13.78 11.62 37.42
N TYR A 312 14.48 10.56 37.87
CA TYR A 312 13.96 9.61 38.86
C TYR A 312 13.83 10.19 40.26
N GLU A 313 14.81 10.95 40.76
CA GLU A 313 14.81 11.41 42.18
C GLU A 313 13.58 12.26 42.51
N ALA A 314 13.15 13.12 41.58
CA ALA A 314 11.93 13.93 41.72
C ALA A 314 10.63 13.10 41.67
N ASN A 315 10.68 11.89 41.10
CA ASN A 315 9.52 11.07 40.76
C ASN A 315 9.51 9.68 41.44
N ALA A 316 10.42 9.43 42.38
CA ALA A 316 10.64 8.10 42.97
C ALA A 316 9.38 7.54 43.67
N GLU A 317 8.69 8.34 44.48
CA GLU A 317 7.45 7.92 45.16
C GLU A 317 6.28 7.67 44.18
N PRO A 318 5.94 8.59 43.24
CA PRO A 318 4.97 8.29 42.18
C PRO A 318 5.31 7.04 41.38
N MET A 319 6.58 6.84 41.00
CA MET A 319 6.97 5.64 40.25
C MET A 319 6.78 4.38 41.09
N LEU A 320 7.20 4.37 42.36
CA LEU A 320 6.98 3.24 43.26
C LEU A 320 5.50 2.97 43.52
N LYS A 321 4.64 4.01 43.58
CA LYS A 321 3.15 3.87 43.62
C LYS A 321 2.66 3.05 42.42
N VAL A 322 3.08 3.42 41.21
CA VAL A 322 2.70 2.73 39.96
C VAL A 322 3.23 1.30 39.92
N MET A 323 4.47 1.06 40.36
CA MET A 323 5.04 -0.30 40.46
C MET A 323 4.30 -1.18 41.48
N ARG A 324 3.88 -0.61 42.62
CA ARG A 324 2.99 -1.28 43.58
C ARG A 324 1.64 -1.61 42.92
N ASN A 325 1.01 -0.68 42.22
CA ASN A 325 -0.26 -0.92 41.51
C ASN A 325 -0.17 -2.05 40.47
N HIS A 326 0.85 -2.05 39.60
CA HIS A 326 1.07 -3.17 38.65
C HIS A 326 1.25 -4.51 39.37
N ARG A 327 2.06 -4.54 40.43
CA ARG A 327 2.29 -5.74 41.25
C ARG A 327 0.98 -6.25 41.89
N GLN A 328 0.15 -5.36 42.43
CA GLN A 328 -1.13 -5.74 43.05
C GLN A 328 -2.09 -6.35 42.02
N ALA A 329 -2.13 -5.80 40.79
CA ALA A 329 -2.88 -6.40 39.69
C ALA A 329 -2.35 -7.82 39.33
N ALA A 330 -1.04 -8.05 39.34
CA ALA A 330 -0.44 -9.36 39.03
C ALA A 330 -0.74 -10.40 40.13
N HIS A 331 -0.82 -9.98 41.39
CA HIS A 331 -1.24 -10.83 42.51
C HIS A 331 -2.77 -11.00 42.64
N GLY A 332 -3.57 -10.50 41.68
CA GLY A 332 -5.01 -10.73 41.64
C GLY A 332 -5.84 -9.82 42.56
N GLU A 333 -5.24 -8.76 43.14
CA GLU A 333 -5.92 -7.89 44.09
C GLU A 333 -7.00 -7.03 43.42
N THR A 334 -8.18 -6.93 44.04
CA THR A 334 -9.33 -6.19 43.47
C THR A 334 -9.56 -4.82 44.09
N LYS A 335 -8.85 -4.46 45.17
CA LYS A 335 -9.12 -3.25 45.98
C LYS A 335 -7.91 -2.57 46.62
N LYS A 336 -6.70 -3.16 46.54
CA LYS A 336 -5.52 -2.68 47.27
C LYS A 336 -4.61 -1.79 46.40
N TYR A 337 -5.24 -0.87 45.66
CA TYR A 337 -4.58 0.06 44.75
C TYR A 337 -4.38 1.42 45.42
N GLU A 338 -3.31 2.10 45.04
CA GLU A 338 -2.91 3.42 45.53
C GLU A 338 -3.25 4.48 44.49
N ASP A 339 -4.13 5.42 44.85
CA ASP A 339 -4.59 6.55 44.05
C ASP A 339 -4.89 6.20 42.57
N LEU A 340 -5.93 5.38 42.38
CA LEU A 340 -6.59 5.12 41.08
C LEU A 340 -8.07 5.49 41.20
N ALA A 341 -8.60 6.28 40.26
CA ALA A 341 -10.03 6.63 40.18
C ALA A 341 -10.88 5.47 39.64
N VAL A 342 -10.35 4.73 38.66
CA VAL A 342 -10.93 3.50 38.10
C VAL A 342 -10.04 2.32 38.47
N LEU A 343 -10.63 1.26 39.02
CA LEU A 343 -9.91 0.03 39.36
C LEU A 343 -9.79 -0.87 38.12
N PRO A 344 -8.59 -1.39 37.81
CA PRO A 344 -8.37 -2.21 36.60
C PRO A 344 -8.90 -3.64 36.76
N VAL A 345 -8.85 -4.42 35.68
CA VAL A 345 -9.09 -5.88 35.72
C VAL A 345 -7.82 -6.62 36.17
N PRO A 346 -7.77 -7.23 37.37
CA PRO A 346 -6.56 -7.90 37.85
C PRO A 346 -6.36 -9.29 37.21
N LEU A 347 -5.14 -9.82 37.30
CA LEU A 347 -4.77 -11.15 36.82
C LEU A 347 -5.49 -12.23 37.64
N LYS A 348 -6.38 -12.97 36.99
CA LYS A 348 -7.15 -14.07 37.59
C LYS A 348 -6.36 -15.37 37.56
N ASP A 349 -6.60 -16.23 38.53
CA ASP A 349 -6.14 -17.61 38.49
C ASP A 349 -6.91 -18.42 37.44
N SER A 350 -6.24 -19.41 36.84
CA SER A 350 -6.81 -20.37 35.90
C SER A 350 -6.49 -21.80 36.35
N ASP A 351 -7.33 -22.73 35.91
CA ASP A 351 -7.24 -24.15 36.19
C ASP A 351 -6.36 -24.88 35.15
N GLN A 352 -5.99 -24.20 34.04
CA GLN A 352 -5.05 -24.66 33.02
C GLN A 352 -3.59 -24.62 33.53
N GLU A 353 -2.78 -25.63 33.19
CA GLU A 353 -1.41 -25.76 33.71
C GLU A 353 -0.44 -24.72 33.11
N GLU A 354 -0.55 -24.46 31.81
CA GLU A 354 0.23 -23.46 31.06
C GLU A 354 0.01 -22.05 31.63
N ALA A 355 -1.26 -21.72 31.90
CA ALA A 355 -1.63 -20.45 32.52
C ALA A 355 -1.07 -20.33 33.94
N GLN A 356 -1.13 -21.40 34.76
CA GLN A 356 -0.56 -21.40 36.11
C GLN A 356 0.95 -21.19 36.11
N GLY A 357 1.67 -21.77 35.15
CA GLY A 357 3.09 -21.52 34.93
C GLY A 357 3.38 -20.04 34.71
N LEU A 358 2.71 -19.44 33.73
CA LEU A 358 2.88 -18.02 33.37
C LEU A 358 2.47 -17.06 34.50
N ILE A 359 1.34 -17.31 35.18
CA ILE A 359 0.89 -16.52 36.34
C ILE A 359 1.94 -16.52 37.45
N LYS A 360 2.53 -17.68 37.76
CA LYS A 360 3.58 -17.82 38.78
C LYS A 360 4.84 -17.06 38.41
N MET A 361 5.25 -17.10 37.14
CA MET A 361 6.40 -16.33 36.64
C MET A 361 6.14 -14.82 36.67
N ALA A 362 4.95 -14.38 36.26
CA ALA A 362 4.55 -12.97 36.27
C ALA A 362 4.47 -12.39 37.69
N ARG A 363 3.84 -13.09 38.64
CA ARG A 363 3.81 -12.68 40.06
C ARG A 363 5.21 -12.52 40.62
N LYS A 364 6.12 -13.47 40.30
CA LYS A 364 7.52 -13.40 40.71
C LYS A 364 8.31 -12.27 40.02
N SER A 365 8.07 -11.99 38.74
CA SER A 365 8.79 -10.91 38.05
C SER A 365 8.42 -9.54 38.62
N TRP A 366 7.16 -9.32 39.00
CA TRP A 366 6.74 -8.11 39.72
C TRP A 366 7.23 -8.03 41.17
N ASP A 367 7.33 -9.16 41.89
CA ASP A 367 7.98 -9.21 43.21
C ASP A 367 9.46 -8.83 43.11
N ASP A 368 10.20 -9.41 42.15
CA ASP A 368 11.60 -9.06 41.88
C ASP A 368 11.74 -7.58 41.46
N ALA A 369 10.85 -7.08 40.60
CA ALA A 369 10.90 -5.72 40.06
C ALA A 369 10.68 -4.64 41.12
N LEU A 370 9.74 -4.84 42.05
CA LEU A 370 9.52 -3.90 43.15
C LEU A 370 10.69 -3.96 44.15
N ALA A 371 11.10 -5.16 44.58
CA ALA A 371 12.16 -5.32 45.59
C ALA A 371 13.54 -4.83 45.12
N LEU A 372 13.82 -4.85 43.81
CA LEU A 372 15.01 -4.20 43.24
C LEU A 372 14.83 -2.69 43.07
N GLY A 373 13.64 -2.22 42.66
CA GLY A 373 13.34 -0.80 42.50
C GLY A 373 13.38 0.00 43.80
N GLU A 374 12.81 -0.53 44.88
CA GLU A 374 12.90 0.06 46.23
C GLU A 374 14.35 0.22 46.73
N LYS A 375 15.27 -0.58 46.18
CA LYS A 375 16.69 -0.63 46.59
C LYS A 375 17.63 0.15 45.67
N HIS A 376 17.30 0.28 44.39
CA HIS A 376 18.21 0.80 43.35
C HIS A 376 17.56 1.84 42.41
N GLY A 377 16.26 2.06 42.52
CA GLY A 377 15.46 2.81 41.54
C GLY A 377 15.36 2.09 40.19
N TYR A 378 14.94 2.83 39.16
CA TYR A 378 14.76 2.32 37.80
C TYR A 378 15.57 3.12 36.77
N ARG A 379 15.97 2.46 35.68
CA ARG A 379 16.73 3.04 34.58
C ARG A 379 15.85 3.70 33.51
N ASN A 380 14.54 3.42 33.50
CA ASN A 380 13.59 3.82 32.47
C ASN A 380 12.25 4.19 33.12
N ALA A 381 11.64 5.31 32.76
CA ALA A 381 10.34 5.71 33.32
C ALA A 381 9.19 4.82 32.80
N GLN A 382 9.13 4.62 31.48
CA GLN A 382 8.23 3.69 30.78
C GLN A 382 9.07 2.57 30.13
N VAL A 383 8.57 1.33 30.10
CA VAL A 383 9.28 0.18 29.50
C VAL A 383 8.49 -0.58 28.43
N SER A 384 7.16 -0.60 28.53
CA SER A 384 6.27 -1.41 27.69
C SER A 384 5.05 -0.66 27.17
N VAL A 385 4.67 -1.03 25.95
CA VAL A 385 3.48 -0.62 25.19
C VAL A 385 3.01 -1.82 24.36
N VAL A 386 1.80 -1.78 23.80
CA VAL A 386 1.45 -2.66 22.67
C VAL A 386 1.22 -1.78 21.44
N ALA A 387 2.20 -1.75 20.55
CA ALA A 387 2.20 -0.97 19.32
C ALA A 387 1.45 -1.70 18.18
N PRO A 388 0.98 -1.00 17.13
CA PRO A 388 0.40 -1.64 15.97
C PRO A 388 1.52 -2.30 15.15
N THR A 389 1.44 -3.61 14.92
CA THR A 389 2.54 -4.39 14.31
C THR A 389 2.29 -4.72 12.84
N GLY A 390 1.57 -3.88 12.08
CA GLY A 390 1.15 -4.18 10.70
C GLY A 390 2.30 -4.65 9.79
N THR A 391 3.22 -3.75 9.45
CA THR A 391 4.36 -4.07 8.56
C THR A 391 5.31 -5.10 9.19
N ILE A 392 5.67 -4.94 10.47
CA ILE A 392 6.66 -5.82 11.11
C ILE A 392 6.11 -7.23 11.40
N GLY A 393 4.80 -7.38 11.60
CA GLY A 393 4.14 -8.66 11.79
C GLY A 393 4.19 -9.51 10.53
N LEU A 394 3.95 -8.90 9.36
CA LEU A 394 4.13 -9.53 8.05
C LEU A 394 5.59 -9.93 7.77
N VAL A 395 6.58 -9.20 8.34
CA VAL A 395 8.01 -9.52 8.24
C VAL A 395 8.45 -10.59 9.26
N MET A 396 7.66 -10.83 10.31
CA MET A 396 7.89 -11.84 11.34
C MET A 396 6.98 -13.07 11.19
N ASP A 397 6.34 -13.25 10.03
CA ASP A 397 5.36 -14.31 9.74
C ASP A 397 4.29 -14.47 10.86
N CYS A 398 3.74 -13.34 11.32
CA CYS A 398 2.68 -13.32 12.32
C CYS A 398 1.31 -13.53 11.67
N ASP A 399 0.58 -14.57 12.10
CA ASP A 399 -0.81 -14.80 11.70
C ASP A 399 -1.72 -13.62 12.10
N THR A 400 -1.48 -13.05 13.29
CA THR A 400 -2.23 -11.91 13.86
C THR A 400 -1.31 -10.78 14.34
N THR A 401 -1.76 -9.54 14.20
CA THR A 401 -1.03 -8.32 14.59
C THR A 401 -1.16 -8.03 16.08
N GLY A 402 -0.11 -7.50 16.73
CA GLY A 402 -0.16 -6.98 18.12
C GLY A 402 -0.89 -7.89 19.13
N ILE A 403 -1.90 -7.31 19.79
CA ILE A 403 -2.86 -7.98 20.68
C ILE A 403 -4.13 -8.49 19.95
N GLU A 404 -4.19 -8.32 18.64
CA GLU A 404 -5.39 -8.53 17.83
C GLU A 404 -5.68 -10.03 17.63
N PRO A 405 -6.96 -10.41 17.49
CA PRO A 405 -7.34 -11.71 16.95
C PRO A 405 -7.09 -11.72 15.43
N ASP A 406 -7.36 -12.83 14.77
CA ASP A 406 -7.28 -12.86 13.32
C ASP A 406 -8.42 -12.04 12.67
N PHE A 407 -8.14 -11.44 11.50
CA PHE A 407 -9.10 -10.67 10.73
C PHE A 407 -10.06 -11.58 9.94
N ALA A 408 -9.51 -12.61 9.28
CA ALA A 408 -10.25 -13.63 8.53
C ALA A 408 -9.38 -14.89 8.34
N LEU A 409 -9.98 -16.08 8.40
CA LEU A 409 -9.28 -17.38 8.33
C LEU A 409 -8.57 -17.62 6.99
N VAL A 410 -9.11 -17.07 5.90
CA VAL A 410 -8.54 -17.09 4.55
C VAL A 410 -8.29 -15.66 4.09
N LYS A 411 -7.08 -15.41 3.58
CA LYS A 411 -6.56 -14.10 3.20
C LYS A 411 -6.06 -14.11 1.76
N PHE A 412 -6.17 -12.99 1.07
CA PHE A 412 -5.73 -12.84 -0.32
C PHE A 412 -4.55 -11.88 -0.42
N LYS A 413 -3.46 -12.33 -1.04
CA LYS A 413 -2.24 -11.55 -1.24
C LYS A 413 -2.10 -11.19 -2.72
N LYS A 414 -2.32 -9.93 -3.07
CA LYS A 414 -2.05 -9.38 -4.41
C LYS A 414 -0.57 -9.58 -4.76
N LEU A 415 -0.29 -10.13 -5.95
CA LEU A 415 1.08 -10.35 -6.42
C LEU A 415 1.58 -9.14 -7.22
N ALA A 416 2.91 -8.96 -7.27
CA ALA A 416 3.53 -7.80 -7.92
C ALA A 416 3.31 -7.78 -9.45
N GLY A 417 3.20 -8.95 -10.09
CA GLY A 417 2.85 -9.11 -11.51
C GLY A 417 1.34 -9.30 -11.76
N GLY A 418 0.48 -8.81 -10.85
CA GLY A 418 -0.96 -9.01 -10.92
C GLY A 418 -1.43 -10.40 -10.45
N GLY A 419 -2.74 -10.58 -10.33
CA GLY A 419 -3.34 -11.75 -9.68
C GLY A 419 -3.28 -11.70 -8.15
N TYR A 420 -3.91 -12.70 -7.50
CA TYR A 420 -4.00 -12.82 -6.06
C TYR A 420 -3.74 -14.26 -5.64
N PHE A 421 -2.91 -14.45 -4.60
CA PHE A 421 -2.66 -15.76 -4.01
C PHE A 421 -3.49 -15.93 -2.73
N LYS A 422 -4.23 -17.04 -2.63
CA LYS A 422 -5.08 -17.39 -1.48
C LYS A 422 -4.24 -18.09 -0.40
N ILE A 423 -4.32 -17.61 0.83
CA ILE A 423 -3.54 -18.10 1.99
C ILE A 423 -4.53 -18.42 3.13
N ILE A 424 -4.57 -19.68 3.56
CA ILE A 424 -5.18 -20.03 4.85
C ILE A 424 -4.23 -19.66 5.99
N ASN A 425 -4.75 -19.16 7.10
CA ASN A 425 -3.99 -18.96 8.33
C ASN A 425 -3.27 -20.27 8.72
N HIS A 426 -1.93 -20.22 8.82
CA HIS A 426 -1.08 -21.40 9.06
C HIS A 426 -1.31 -22.03 10.44
N THR A 427 -2.02 -21.35 11.34
CA THR A 427 -2.44 -21.87 12.64
C THR A 427 -3.64 -22.80 12.57
N VAL A 428 -4.52 -22.66 11.58
CA VAL A 428 -5.76 -23.47 11.50
C VAL A 428 -5.48 -24.99 11.55
N PRO A 429 -4.53 -25.55 10.77
CA PRO A 429 -4.21 -26.97 10.86
C PRO A 429 -3.66 -27.39 12.23
N VAL A 430 -2.83 -26.55 12.84
CA VAL A 430 -2.22 -26.78 14.17
C VAL A 430 -3.28 -26.78 15.27
N ALA A 431 -4.23 -25.84 15.20
CA ALA A 431 -5.37 -25.75 16.11
C ALA A 431 -6.25 -27.00 16.02
N LEU A 432 -6.60 -27.44 14.81
CA LEU A 432 -7.39 -28.66 14.60
C LEU A 432 -6.66 -29.92 15.12
N GLN A 433 -5.34 -30.01 14.91
CA GLN A 433 -4.53 -31.09 15.46
C GLN A 433 -4.51 -31.07 17.00
N LYS A 434 -4.39 -29.87 17.62
CA LYS A 434 -4.43 -29.70 19.08
C LYS A 434 -5.80 -30.04 19.68
N LEU A 435 -6.88 -29.83 18.92
CA LEU A 435 -8.26 -30.23 19.24
C LEU A 435 -8.54 -31.73 19.03
N GLY A 436 -7.59 -32.48 18.46
CA GLY A 436 -7.64 -33.94 18.36
C GLY A 436 -8.20 -34.53 17.07
N TYR A 437 -8.37 -33.73 16.02
CA TYR A 437 -8.76 -34.21 14.68
C TYR A 437 -7.59 -34.92 13.98
N ASP A 438 -7.90 -35.91 13.13
CA ASP A 438 -6.89 -36.62 12.32
C ASP A 438 -6.53 -35.89 11.02
N GLU A 439 -5.43 -36.30 10.38
CA GLU A 439 -4.90 -35.67 9.16
C GLU A 439 -5.93 -35.61 8.02
N THR A 440 -6.82 -36.61 7.89
CA THR A 440 -7.85 -36.67 6.85
C THR A 440 -9.02 -35.74 7.16
N GLN A 441 -9.42 -35.64 8.44
CA GLN A 441 -10.41 -34.65 8.89
C GLN A 441 -9.88 -33.22 8.68
N ILE A 442 -8.63 -32.97 9.05
CA ILE A 442 -7.96 -31.68 8.90
C ILE A 442 -7.88 -31.28 7.42
N GLU A 443 -7.47 -32.19 6.53
CA GLU A 443 -7.43 -31.93 5.09
C GLU A 443 -8.82 -31.57 4.53
N GLN A 444 -9.88 -32.29 4.91
CA GLN A 444 -11.24 -32.00 4.47
C GLN A 444 -11.76 -30.64 4.97
N MET A 445 -11.44 -30.25 6.20
CA MET A 445 -11.80 -28.93 6.75
C MET A 445 -11.05 -27.79 6.05
N ILE A 446 -9.77 -28.00 5.70
CA ILE A 446 -8.97 -27.03 4.95
C ILE A 446 -9.50 -26.90 3.51
N GLN A 447 -9.78 -28.01 2.83
CA GLN A 447 -10.35 -28.02 1.48
C GLN A 447 -11.73 -27.34 1.43
N TYR A 448 -12.56 -27.50 2.46
CA TYR A 448 -13.82 -26.77 2.60
C TYR A 448 -13.63 -25.25 2.74
N ALA A 449 -12.66 -24.81 3.55
CA ALA A 449 -12.40 -23.38 3.76
C ALA A 449 -11.72 -22.71 2.55
N VAL A 450 -10.73 -23.36 1.93
CA VAL A 450 -9.87 -22.81 0.86
C VAL A 450 -10.46 -23.02 -0.54
N GLY A 451 -11.27 -24.07 -0.70
CA GLY A 451 -11.76 -24.55 -1.98
C GLY A 451 -10.80 -25.55 -2.63
N HIS A 452 -11.35 -26.39 -3.52
CA HIS A 452 -10.60 -27.42 -4.24
C HIS A 452 -9.85 -26.86 -5.46
N GLY A 453 -10.17 -25.64 -5.91
CA GLY A 453 -9.58 -25.01 -7.10
C GLY A 453 -9.97 -25.64 -8.44
N THR A 454 -10.90 -26.59 -8.45
CA THR A 454 -11.32 -27.38 -9.64
C THR A 454 -12.83 -27.63 -9.64
N LEU A 455 -13.43 -27.75 -10.83
CA LEU A 455 -14.81 -28.21 -11.03
C LEU A 455 -14.91 -29.75 -11.12
N GLU A 456 -13.81 -30.49 -11.03
CA GLU A 456 -13.86 -31.96 -10.93
C GLU A 456 -14.45 -32.39 -9.58
N GLY A 457 -15.54 -33.15 -9.59
CA GLY A 457 -16.28 -33.56 -8.39
C GLY A 457 -17.20 -32.49 -7.78
N SER A 458 -17.23 -31.28 -8.35
CA SER A 458 -18.06 -30.16 -7.89
C SER A 458 -19.57 -30.46 -7.95
N PRO A 459 -20.36 -30.08 -6.93
CA PRO A 459 -21.81 -30.28 -6.91
C PRO A 459 -22.52 -29.36 -7.93
N ALA A 460 -23.51 -29.91 -8.64
CA ALA A 460 -24.39 -29.27 -9.62
C ALA A 460 -23.73 -28.64 -10.87
N ILE A 461 -22.59 -27.96 -10.74
CA ILE A 461 -21.76 -27.46 -11.84
C ILE A 461 -20.41 -28.18 -11.78
N GLY A 462 -20.26 -29.20 -12.61
CA GLY A 462 -19.04 -30.00 -12.74
C GLY A 462 -18.83 -30.46 -14.19
N HIS A 463 -17.67 -31.04 -14.50
CA HIS A 463 -17.26 -31.29 -15.90
C HIS A 463 -18.27 -32.12 -16.72
N GLU A 464 -18.94 -33.12 -16.13
CA GLU A 464 -19.94 -33.93 -16.84
C GLU A 464 -21.13 -33.08 -17.30
N ILE A 465 -21.65 -32.22 -16.42
CA ILE A 465 -22.81 -31.36 -16.70
C ILE A 465 -22.43 -30.23 -17.66
N LEU A 466 -21.20 -29.69 -17.57
CA LEU A 466 -20.69 -28.71 -18.53
C LEU A 466 -20.52 -29.33 -19.93
N ARG A 467 -20.08 -30.60 -20.05
CA ARG A 467 -20.06 -31.32 -21.34
C ARG A 467 -21.47 -31.47 -21.91
N GLU A 468 -22.48 -31.76 -21.09
CA GLU A 468 -23.89 -31.80 -21.54
C GLU A 468 -24.40 -30.42 -21.99
N LYS A 469 -23.89 -29.33 -21.42
CA LYS A 469 -24.15 -27.94 -21.84
C LYS A 469 -23.32 -27.50 -23.06
N GLY A 470 -22.44 -28.34 -23.61
CA GLY A 470 -21.67 -28.08 -24.83
C GLY A 470 -20.22 -27.61 -24.63
N PHE A 471 -19.69 -27.63 -23.40
CA PHE A 471 -18.28 -27.30 -23.15
C PHE A 471 -17.33 -28.37 -23.71
N THR A 472 -16.30 -27.92 -24.43
CA THR A 472 -15.23 -28.77 -24.96
C THR A 472 -14.15 -29.03 -23.91
N GLU A 473 -13.34 -30.07 -24.08
CA GLU A 473 -12.18 -30.32 -23.21
C GLU A 473 -11.18 -29.14 -23.20
N GLU A 474 -11.09 -28.38 -24.30
CA GLU A 474 -10.25 -27.18 -24.42
C GLU A 474 -10.82 -26.00 -23.61
N ALA A 475 -12.14 -25.79 -23.64
CA ALA A 475 -12.82 -24.83 -22.79
C ALA A 475 -12.70 -25.22 -21.31
N LEU A 476 -12.92 -26.49 -20.96
CA LEU A 476 -12.73 -27.00 -19.59
C LEU A 476 -11.29 -26.83 -19.11
N THR A 477 -10.29 -27.17 -19.92
CA THR A 477 -8.87 -26.97 -19.57
C THR A 477 -8.54 -25.48 -19.31
N THR A 478 -9.15 -24.57 -20.08
CA THR A 478 -8.97 -23.13 -19.91
C THR A 478 -9.67 -22.59 -18.66
N LEU A 479 -10.85 -23.11 -18.30
CA LEU A 479 -11.51 -22.82 -17.02
C LEU A 479 -10.66 -23.31 -15.84
N GLU A 480 -10.26 -24.58 -15.83
CA GLU A 480 -9.42 -25.18 -14.78
C GLU A 480 -8.10 -24.42 -14.58
N GLY A 481 -7.47 -23.95 -15.66
CA GLY A 481 -6.28 -23.10 -15.61
C GLY A 481 -6.49 -21.70 -15.00
N ALA A 482 -7.73 -21.31 -14.70
CA ALA A 482 -8.10 -20.00 -14.13
C ALA A 482 -8.88 -20.08 -12.80
N LEU A 483 -9.45 -21.24 -12.43
CA LEU A 483 -10.21 -21.42 -11.18
C LEU A 483 -9.33 -21.36 -9.91
N GLY A 484 -8.05 -21.74 -9.99
CA GLY A 484 -7.14 -21.73 -8.83
C GLY A 484 -6.92 -20.35 -8.20
N ASP A 485 -6.97 -19.29 -9.02
CA ASP A 485 -6.84 -17.88 -8.58
C ASP A 485 -8.21 -17.21 -8.33
N ALA A 486 -9.33 -17.93 -8.48
CA ALA A 486 -10.66 -17.35 -8.49
C ALA A 486 -11.23 -17.07 -7.08
N PHE A 487 -11.87 -15.91 -6.95
CA PHE A 487 -12.64 -15.49 -5.77
C PHE A 487 -14.10 -15.97 -5.86
N ASP A 488 -14.69 -15.84 -7.04
CA ASP A 488 -15.99 -16.38 -7.41
C ASP A 488 -15.88 -17.00 -8.82
N ILE A 489 -16.52 -18.14 -9.04
CA ILE A 489 -16.52 -18.85 -10.32
C ILE A 489 -17.12 -18.01 -11.47
N LYS A 490 -18.06 -17.08 -11.20
CA LYS A 490 -18.61 -16.15 -12.20
C LYS A 490 -17.51 -15.37 -12.92
N PHE A 491 -16.45 -14.96 -12.22
CA PHE A 491 -15.32 -14.25 -12.82
C PHE A 491 -14.47 -15.12 -13.75
N VAL A 492 -14.67 -16.44 -13.75
CA VAL A 492 -14.02 -17.37 -14.69
C VAL A 492 -14.91 -17.63 -15.92
N PHE A 493 -16.23 -17.74 -15.74
CA PHE A 493 -17.22 -17.94 -16.82
C PHE A 493 -17.55 -16.64 -17.58
N ASN A 494 -16.56 -16.12 -18.33
CA ASN A 494 -16.71 -14.89 -19.12
C ASN A 494 -16.07 -15.00 -20.52
N LYS A 495 -16.38 -14.04 -21.41
CA LYS A 495 -15.93 -14.02 -22.82
C LYS A 495 -14.41 -13.89 -23.02
N TRP A 496 -13.68 -13.38 -22.03
CA TRP A 496 -12.22 -13.22 -22.05
C TRP A 496 -11.51 -14.53 -21.70
N THR A 497 -12.05 -15.31 -20.76
CA THR A 497 -11.55 -16.65 -20.40
C THR A 497 -11.89 -17.67 -21.48
N LEU A 498 -13.15 -17.71 -21.93
CA LEU A 498 -13.66 -18.74 -22.83
C LEU A 498 -13.52 -18.39 -24.32
N GLY A 499 -13.31 -17.11 -24.65
CA GLY A 499 -13.27 -16.60 -26.02
C GLY A 499 -14.66 -16.29 -26.59
N ILE A 500 -14.78 -15.15 -27.26
CA ILE A 500 -16.04 -14.66 -27.87
C ILE A 500 -16.58 -15.66 -28.90
N GLU A 501 -15.72 -16.29 -29.72
CA GLU A 501 -16.14 -17.28 -30.73
C GLU A 501 -16.78 -18.53 -30.09
N PHE A 502 -16.28 -19.01 -28.94
CA PHE A 502 -16.90 -20.12 -28.22
C PHE A 502 -18.24 -19.70 -27.59
N CYS A 503 -18.30 -18.54 -26.93
CA CYS A 503 -19.51 -18.04 -26.29
C CYS A 503 -20.65 -17.79 -27.30
N THR A 504 -20.32 -17.27 -28.49
CA THR A 504 -21.29 -16.98 -29.55
C THR A 504 -21.65 -18.22 -30.38
N ALA A 505 -20.68 -19.02 -30.84
CA ALA A 505 -20.93 -20.12 -31.77
C ALA A 505 -21.24 -21.47 -31.10
N SER A 506 -20.82 -21.68 -29.85
CA SER A 506 -21.06 -22.94 -29.11
C SER A 506 -22.11 -22.80 -28.02
N LEU A 507 -22.08 -21.73 -27.22
CA LEU A 507 -23.09 -21.49 -26.16
C LEU A 507 -24.32 -20.71 -26.67
N GLY A 508 -24.17 -19.90 -27.72
CA GLY A 508 -25.28 -19.24 -28.42
C GLY A 508 -25.63 -17.83 -27.95
N PHE A 509 -24.80 -17.20 -27.13
CA PHE A 509 -25.01 -15.82 -26.65
C PHE A 509 -24.77 -14.78 -27.74
N SER A 510 -25.43 -13.62 -27.67
CA SER A 510 -25.14 -12.49 -28.56
C SER A 510 -23.93 -11.68 -28.08
N GLU A 511 -23.26 -10.95 -28.99
CA GLU A 511 -22.23 -9.97 -28.61
C GLU A 511 -22.83 -8.90 -27.67
N GLU A 512 -24.09 -8.51 -27.88
CA GLU A 512 -24.82 -7.56 -27.03
C GLU A 512 -25.00 -8.07 -25.59
N GLN A 513 -25.25 -9.37 -25.38
CA GLN A 513 -25.28 -9.99 -24.04
C GLN A 513 -23.88 -10.05 -23.42
N LEU A 514 -22.87 -10.41 -24.22
CA LEU A 514 -21.49 -10.55 -23.73
C LEU A 514 -20.84 -9.18 -23.44
N ASP A 515 -21.31 -8.10 -24.04
CA ASP A 515 -20.90 -6.71 -23.80
C ASP A 515 -21.69 -6.02 -22.67
N ASP A 516 -22.81 -6.60 -22.21
CA ASP A 516 -23.48 -6.17 -20.99
C ASP A 516 -22.61 -6.53 -19.76
N MET A 517 -22.53 -5.62 -18.78
CA MET A 517 -21.74 -5.84 -17.56
C MET A 517 -22.50 -6.67 -16.52
N SER A 518 -23.83 -6.66 -16.57
CA SER A 518 -24.73 -7.43 -15.68
C SER A 518 -24.95 -8.89 -16.12
N PHE A 519 -24.18 -9.39 -17.10
CA PHE A 519 -24.40 -10.70 -17.71
C PHE A 519 -23.80 -11.87 -16.90
N ASP A 520 -24.64 -12.52 -16.10
CA ASP A 520 -24.31 -13.82 -15.49
C ASP A 520 -24.47 -14.99 -16.49
N MET A 521 -23.33 -15.44 -17.03
CA MET A 521 -23.27 -16.57 -17.94
C MET A 521 -23.79 -17.89 -17.33
N LEU A 522 -23.63 -18.12 -16.03
CA LEU A 522 -24.08 -19.36 -15.39
C LEU A 522 -25.59 -19.37 -15.19
N ALA A 523 -26.18 -18.22 -14.83
CA ALA A 523 -27.64 -18.06 -14.75
C ALA A 523 -28.30 -18.26 -16.13
N GLU A 524 -27.75 -17.65 -17.19
CA GLU A 524 -28.26 -17.79 -18.56
C GLU A 524 -27.98 -19.19 -19.18
N LEU A 525 -26.93 -19.89 -18.74
CA LEU A 525 -26.80 -21.34 -19.00
C LEU A 525 -27.87 -22.18 -18.27
N GLY A 526 -28.67 -21.58 -17.38
CA GLY A 526 -29.79 -22.22 -16.69
C GLY A 526 -29.38 -23.03 -15.47
N PHE A 527 -28.34 -22.60 -14.75
CA PHE A 527 -28.07 -23.04 -13.37
C PHE A 527 -28.82 -22.13 -12.39
N SER A 528 -29.24 -22.65 -11.24
CA SER A 528 -29.85 -21.81 -10.20
C SER A 528 -28.80 -21.13 -9.32
N ASN A 529 -29.18 -20.06 -8.62
CA ASN A 529 -28.30 -19.38 -7.67
C ASN A 529 -27.82 -20.32 -6.54
N GLU A 530 -28.61 -21.36 -6.19
CA GLU A 530 -28.21 -22.40 -5.25
C GLU A 530 -27.13 -23.33 -5.84
N ASP A 531 -27.26 -23.73 -7.12
CA ASP A 531 -26.26 -24.54 -7.82
C ASP A 531 -24.94 -23.78 -7.99
N ILE A 532 -25.02 -22.49 -8.36
CA ILE A 532 -23.86 -21.60 -8.52
C ILE A 532 -23.15 -21.40 -7.19
N ALA A 533 -23.89 -21.14 -6.10
CA ALA A 533 -23.30 -21.01 -4.77
C ALA A 533 -22.66 -22.31 -4.27
N ALA A 534 -23.30 -23.46 -4.50
CA ALA A 534 -22.75 -24.78 -4.11
C ALA A 534 -21.44 -25.10 -4.87
N ALA A 535 -21.40 -24.86 -6.18
CA ALA A 535 -20.19 -25.01 -6.97
C ALA A 535 -19.11 -23.99 -6.58
N ASN A 536 -19.50 -22.74 -6.29
CA ASN A 536 -18.56 -21.71 -5.84
C ASN A 536 -17.90 -22.08 -4.51
N ASN A 537 -18.68 -22.52 -3.52
CA ASN A 537 -18.14 -22.96 -2.22
C ASN A 537 -17.27 -24.22 -2.36
N PHE A 538 -17.49 -25.07 -3.36
CA PHE A 538 -16.60 -26.19 -3.65
C PHE A 538 -15.28 -25.76 -4.29
N VAL A 539 -15.32 -24.94 -5.34
CA VAL A 539 -14.13 -24.49 -6.10
C VAL A 539 -13.33 -23.45 -5.32
N CYS A 540 -13.98 -22.37 -4.91
CA CYS A 540 -13.39 -21.19 -4.30
C CYS A 540 -13.35 -21.27 -2.77
N GLY A 541 -14.10 -22.19 -2.15
CA GLY A 541 -14.11 -22.41 -0.71
C GLY A 541 -15.12 -21.54 0.02
N ALA A 542 -15.61 -22.02 1.16
CA ALA A 542 -16.52 -21.27 2.02
C ALA A 542 -15.85 -20.09 2.75
N MET A 543 -14.51 -20.02 2.76
CA MET A 543 -13.64 -19.10 3.53
C MET A 543 -13.81 -19.17 5.07
N THR A 544 -14.75 -19.98 5.56
CA THR A 544 -15.04 -20.24 6.97
C THR A 544 -14.91 -21.73 7.30
N LEU A 545 -14.86 -22.03 8.59
CA LEU A 545 -14.98 -23.39 9.13
C LEU A 545 -16.40 -23.71 9.63
N GLU A 546 -17.31 -22.73 9.65
CA GLU A 546 -18.73 -22.98 9.93
C GLU A 546 -19.32 -23.96 8.91
N GLY A 547 -19.85 -25.09 9.38
CA GLY A 547 -20.37 -26.17 8.54
C GLY A 547 -19.31 -27.10 7.92
N ALA A 548 -18.02 -26.95 8.29
CA ALA A 548 -16.95 -27.80 7.76
C ALA A 548 -17.18 -29.30 8.10
N PRO A 549 -16.96 -30.24 7.15
CA PRO A 549 -17.23 -31.66 7.39
C PRO A 549 -16.50 -32.24 8.60
N GLY A 550 -17.27 -32.76 9.56
CA GLY A 550 -16.73 -33.44 10.75
C GLY A 550 -16.17 -32.52 11.83
N LEU A 551 -16.39 -31.20 11.75
CA LEU A 551 -16.00 -30.25 12.79
C LEU A 551 -17.12 -30.12 13.82
N GLU A 552 -16.80 -30.34 15.11
CA GLU A 552 -17.74 -30.21 16.22
C GLU A 552 -18.03 -28.72 16.54
N ASP A 553 -19.30 -28.37 16.73
CA ASP A 553 -19.76 -26.99 17.00
C ASP A 553 -19.08 -26.33 18.21
N GLU A 554 -18.73 -27.13 19.23
CA GLU A 554 -18.05 -26.66 20.45
C GLU A 554 -16.63 -26.12 20.17
N HIS A 555 -16.00 -26.56 19.07
CA HIS A 555 -14.66 -26.15 18.67
C HIS A 555 -14.63 -24.91 17.76
N LEU A 556 -15.76 -24.50 17.18
CA LEU A 556 -15.84 -23.32 16.29
C LEU A 556 -15.30 -22.03 16.92
N ALA A 557 -15.46 -21.86 18.25
CA ALA A 557 -15.04 -20.66 18.97
C ALA A 557 -13.51 -20.41 18.96
N VAL A 558 -12.70 -21.43 18.63
CA VAL A 558 -11.25 -21.30 18.44
C VAL A 558 -10.92 -20.47 17.19
N PHE A 559 -11.86 -20.45 16.22
CA PHE A 559 -11.70 -19.86 14.89
C PHE A 559 -12.50 -18.57 14.68
N ASP A 560 -13.12 -18.02 15.73
CA ASP A 560 -13.85 -16.75 15.67
C ASP A 560 -12.87 -15.60 15.35
N CYS A 561 -13.03 -14.99 14.16
CA CYS A 561 -12.24 -13.83 13.72
C CYS A 561 -12.88 -12.49 14.14
N ALA A 562 -12.16 -11.38 13.92
CA ALA A 562 -12.64 -10.02 14.18
C ALA A 562 -13.89 -9.64 13.37
N ASN A 563 -14.11 -10.31 12.23
CA ASN A 563 -15.25 -10.14 11.33
C ASN A 563 -15.78 -11.53 10.90
N PRO A 564 -17.01 -11.61 10.36
CA PRO A 564 -17.50 -12.82 9.70
C PRO A 564 -16.56 -13.26 8.58
N CYS A 565 -16.39 -14.58 8.42
CA CYS A 565 -15.53 -15.16 7.38
C CYS A 565 -16.36 -15.71 6.22
N GLY A 566 -16.05 -15.27 4.99
CA GLY A 566 -16.78 -15.70 3.79
C GLY A 566 -18.22 -15.21 3.72
N ARG A 567 -18.98 -15.76 2.76
CA ARG A 567 -20.38 -15.39 2.53
C ARG A 567 -21.34 -16.03 3.54
N ASP A 568 -21.12 -17.29 3.87
CA ASP A 568 -22.05 -18.07 4.70
C ASP A 568 -21.77 -18.00 6.21
N GLY A 569 -20.62 -17.45 6.60
CA GLY A 569 -20.17 -17.34 7.98
C GLY A 569 -20.98 -16.32 8.79
N LYS A 570 -21.34 -16.69 10.03
CA LYS A 570 -22.16 -15.89 10.95
C LYS A 570 -21.45 -15.64 12.28
N ARG A 571 -20.33 -16.32 12.54
CA ARG A 571 -19.54 -16.17 13.77
C ARG A 571 -18.47 -15.10 13.61
N PHE A 572 -18.36 -14.25 14.61
CA PHE A 572 -17.31 -13.25 14.75
C PHE A 572 -17.19 -12.83 16.22
N LEU A 573 -16.05 -12.22 16.56
CA LEU A 573 -15.74 -11.71 17.88
C LEU A 573 -16.56 -10.45 18.19
N SER A 574 -17.26 -10.45 19.32
CA SER A 574 -18.07 -9.31 19.74
C SER A 574 -17.23 -8.09 20.12
N VAL A 575 -17.80 -6.89 20.03
CA VAL A 575 -17.15 -5.65 20.48
C VAL A 575 -16.70 -5.76 21.95
N GLU A 576 -17.52 -6.40 22.80
CA GLU A 576 -17.19 -6.70 24.20
C GLU A 576 -15.99 -7.64 24.34
N SER A 577 -15.81 -8.62 23.44
CA SER A 577 -14.67 -9.54 23.48
C SER A 577 -13.33 -8.82 23.35
N HIS A 578 -13.22 -7.92 22.37
CA HIS A 578 -12.05 -7.10 22.13
C HIS A 578 -11.74 -6.22 23.35
N ILE A 579 -12.74 -5.47 23.85
CA ILE A 579 -12.57 -4.58 25.03
C ILE A 579 -12.12 -5.39 26.24
N ARG A 580 -12.67 -6.60 26.47
CA ARG A 580 -12.28 -7.45 27.60
C ARG A 580 -10.89 -8.08 27.45
N MET A 581 -10.40 -8.33 26.24
CA MET A 581 -9.01 -8.72 26.01
C MET A 581 -8.06 -7.56 26.30
N LEU A 582 -8.35 -6.36 25.77
CA LEU A 582 -7.58 -5.15 26.06
C LEU A 582 -7.51 -4.87 27.56
N ALA A 583 -8.63 -4.99 28.27
CA ALA A 583 -8.70 -4.76 29.71
C ALA A 583 -7.90 -5.78 30.53
N ALA A 584 -7.74 -7.01 30.03
CA ALA A 584 -6.92 -8.03 30.67
C ALA A 584 -5.41 -7.74 30.55
N ALA A 585 -4.97 -7.11 29.45
CA ALA A 585 -3.58 -6.73 29.23
C ALA A 585 -3.21 -5.34 29.80
N GLN A 586 -4.12 -4.37 29.74
CA GLN A 586 -3.87 -2.95 30.06
C GLN A 586 -3.18 -2.68 31.42
N PRO A 587 -3.60 -3.27 32.57
CA PRO A 587 -2.95 -3.01 33.86
C PRO A 587 -1.52 -3.56 33.97
N PHE A 588 -1.03 -4.22 32.93
CA PHE A 588 0.33 -4.74 32.83
C PHE A 588 1.16 -4.01 31.79
N ILE A 589 0.65 -2.93 31.18
CA ILE A 589 1.38 -2.09 30.22
C ILE A 589 1.64 -0.72 30.86
N SER A 590 2.90 -0.27 30.81
CA SER A 590 3.28 1.05 31.37
C SER A 590 2.71 2.22 30.56
N GLY A 591 2.82 2.16 29.22
CA GLY A 591 2.07 3.03 28.31
C GLY A 591 0.64 2.55 28.13
N SER A 592 0.20 2.42 26.87
CA SER A 592 -1.15 2.04 26.44
C SER A 592 -1.10 0.96 25.35
N ILE A 593 -2.25 0.61 24.79
CA ILE A 593 -2.42 -0.40 23.75
C ILE A 593 -3.02 0.25 22.50
N SER A 594 -2.32 0.17 21.37
CA SER A 594 -2.84 0.48 20.04
C SER A 594 -3.58 -0.73 19.50
N LYS A 595 -4.91 -0.75 19.64
CA LYS A 595 -5.81 -1.63 18.88
C LYS A 595 -7.04 -0.88 18.43
N THR A 596 -7.42 -1.07 17.17
CA THR A 596 -8.74 -0.73 16.65
C THR A 596 -9.74 -1.85 16.99
N ILE A 597 -10.91 -1.50 17.50
CA ILE A 597 -11.99 -2.44 17.78
C ILE A 597 -12.96 -2.42 16.60
N ASN A 598 -13.04 -3.55 15.90
CA ASN A 598 -13.90 -3.69 14.73
C ASN A 598 -15.36 -3.84 15.19
N MET A 599 -16.28 -3.31 14.39
CA MET A 599 -17.72 -3.40 14.59
C MET A 599 -18.39 -3.72 13.26
N ALA A 600 -19.30 -4.68 13.23
CA ALA A 600 -20.08 -5.01 12.03
C ALA A 600 -20.88 -3.79 11.54
N ASN A 601 -21.17 -3.72 10.23
CA ASN A 601 -21.88 -2.60 9.61
C ASN A 601 -23.21 -2.25 10.32
N THR A 602 -23.91 -3.26 10.81
CA THR A 602 -25.18 -3.18 11.54
C THR A 602 -25.09 -2.58 12.94
N ALA A 603 -23.89 -2.32 13.48
CA ALA A 603 -23.72 -1.68 14.78
C ALA A 603 -24.29 -0.24 14.76
N THR A 604 -24.86 0.18 15.89
CA THR A 604 -25.53 1.47 16.04
C THR A 604 -24.63 2.51 16.72
N VAL A 605 -25.07 3.78 16.73
CA VAL A 605 -24.44 4.87 17.50
C VAL A 605 -24.41 4.54 19.00
N GLU A 606 -25.40 3.80 19.52
CA GLU A 606 -25.42 3.36 20.93
C GLU A 606 -24.34 2.33 21.20
N ASP A 607 -24.14 1.35 20.31
CA ASP A 607 -23.06 0.34 20.45
C ASP A 607 -21.67 1.00 20.50
N CYS A 608 -21.46 2.09 19.74
CA CYS A 608 -20.22 2.87 19.80
C CYS A 608 -20.05 3.57 21.16
N LYS A 609 -21.10 4.22 21.68
CA LYS A 609 -21.10 4.89 22.98
C LYS A 609 -20.90 3.90 24.13
N ASP A 610 -21.58 2.75 24.11
CA ASP A 610 -21.41 1.70 25.12
C ASP A 610 -20.02 1.05 25.06
N ALA A 611 -19.44 0.87 23.86
CA ALA A 611 -18.05 0.41 23.71
C ALA A 611 -17.04 1.37 24.38
N TYR A 612 -17.23 2.69 24.23
CA TYR A 612 -16.43 3.68 24.94
C TYR A 612 -16.69 3.69 26.46
N MET A 613 -17.94 3.58 26.91
CA MET A 613 -18.28 3.56 28.34
C MET A 613 -17.78 2.29 29.04
N LEU A 614 -17.84 1.13 28.38
CA LEU A 614 -17.29 -0.13 28.88
C LEU A 614 -15.76 -0.08 28.98
N SER A 615 -15.10 0.52 27.98
CA SER A 615 -13.65 0.72 27.96
C SER A 615 -13.17 1.59 29.13
N TRP A 616 -13.87 2.69 29.41
CA TRP A 616 -13.65 3.49 30.62
C TRP A 616 -13.82 2.66 31.89
N LYS A 617 -14.97 1.99 32.05
CA LYS A 617 -15.34 1.21 33.25
C LYS A 617 -14.43 0.01 33.54
N LEU A 618 -13.62 -0.41 32.57
CA LEU A 618 -12.62 -1.47 32.72
C LEU A 618 -11.18 -0.96 32.86
N GLY A 619 -10.98 0.37 32.89
CA GLY A 619 -9.68 0.98 33.11
C GLY A 619 -8.76 0.99 31.89
N LEU A 620 -9.30 1.06 30.66
CA LEU A 620 -8.49 1.30 29.47
C LEU A 620 -7.91 2.73 29.47
N LYS A 621 -6.75 2.91 28.83
CA LYS A 621 -6.12 4.22 28.60
C LYS A 621 -6.54 4.84 27.26
N ALA A 622 -6.78 4.03 26.24
CA ALA A 622 -7.32 4.46 24.95
C ALA A 622 -8.34 3.45 24.39
N ASN A 623 -9.19 3.90 23.47
CA ASN A 623 -10.04 3.07 22.63
C ASN A 623 -10.24 3.74 21.26
N ALA A 624 -10.05 2.99 20.17
CA ALA A 624 -10.38 3.38 18.80
C ALA A 624 -11.38 2.37 18.22
N LEU A 625 -12.46 2.87 17.64
CA LEU A 625 -13.52 2.04 17.03
C LEU A 625 -13.44 2.15 15.51
N TYR A 626 -13.75 1.06 14.80
CA TYR A 626 -13.96 1.08 13.35
C TYR A 626 -15.18 0.24 13.01
N ARG A 627 -16.23 0.89 12.51
CA ARG A 627 -17.43 0.22 12.00
C ARG A 627 -17.28 -0.01 10.50
N ASP A 628 -17.60 -1.20 10.02
CA ASP A 628 -17.66 -1.47 8.58
C ASP A 628 -18.67 -0.52 7.91
N GLY A 629 -18.29 0.13 6.81
CA GLY A 629 -19.09 1.20 6.18
C GLY A 629 -19.15 2.50 6.99
N SER A 630 -18.14 2.79 7.82
CA SER A 630 -17.90 4.12 8.40
C SER A 630 -16.96 5.00 7.57
N LYS A 631 -16.47 4.54 6.42
CA LYS A 631 -15.74 5.36 5.44
C LYS A 631 -16.17 5.00 4.03
N LEU A 632 -16.13 5.98 3.12
CA LEU A 632 -16.47 5.74 1.71
C LEU A 632 -15.40 4.89 1.01
N SER A 633 -14.14 5.06 1.41
CA SER A 633 -13.03 4.18 1.04
C SER A 633 -12.65 3.24 2.18
N GLN A 634 -12.49 1.95 1.90
CA GLN A 634 -12.06 0.93 2.85
C GLN A 634 -10.92 0.07 2.24
N PRO A 635 -9.69 0.06 2.81
CA PRO A 635 -8.58 -0.74 2.27
C PRO A 635 -8.68 -2.24 2.58
N LEU A 636 -9.55 -2.64 3.51
CA LEU A 636 -10.04 -4.00 3.71
C LEU A 636 -11.54 -3.94 3.99
N ASN A 637 -12.35 -4.62 3.17
CA ASN A 637 -13.76 -4.89 3.44
C ASN A 637 -13.91 -6.32 3.99
N SER A 638 -14.79 -6.50 4.96
CA SER A 638 -15.12 -7.80 5.56
C SER A 638 -16.06 -8.63 4.68
N GLN A 639 -16.91 -7.96 3.89
CA GLN A 639 -17.98 -8.59 3.15
C GLN A 639 -17.66 -8.64 1.65
N LEU A 640 -17.64 -9.85 1.11
CA LEU A 640 -18.23 -10.06 -0.21
C LEU A 640 -19.73 -9.82 0.00
N PHE A 641 -20.29 -8.82 -0.67
CA PHE A 641 -21.68 -8.41 -0.45
C PHE A 641 -22.68 -9.53 -0.77
N ASP A 642 -23.91 -9.39 -0.30
CA ASP A 642 -24.92 -10.41 -0.57
C ASP A 642 -25.28 -10.45 -2.06
N GLY A 643 -25.83 -11.58 -2.50
CA GLY A 643 -25.87 -11.95 -3.93
C GLY A 643 -26.66 -11.05 -4.88
N ASP A 644 -27.40 -10.08 -4.34
CA ASP A 644 -28.17 -9.08 -5.09
C ASP A 644 -27.52 -7.67 -5.06
N ASP A 645 -26.55 -7.41 -4.15
CA ASP A 645 -25.80 -6.13 -4.03
C ASP A 645 -24.37 -6.24 -4.63
N LEU A 646 -23.96 -7.45 -5.06
CA LEU A 646 -22.65 -7.73 -5.65
C LEU A 646 -22.46 -7.19 -7.08
N GLU A 647 -23.56 -6.94 -7.80
CA GLU A 647 -23.56 -6.31 -9.13
C GLU A 647 -23.12 -4.84 -8.99
N ASP A 648 -23.98 -3.96 -8.45
CA ASP A 648 -23.71 -2.52 -8.28
C ASP A 648 -22.31 -2.20 -7.70
N THR A 649 -21.87 -2.91 -6.64
CA THR A 649 -20.67 -2.53 -5.88
C THR A 649 -19.34 -2.97 -6.49
N LEU A 650 -19.28 -4.13 -7.17
CA LEU A 650 -18.05 -4.55 -7.86
C LEU A 650 -18.01 -4.03 -9.30
N GLU A 651 -19.16 -3.74 -9.89
CA GLU A 651 -19.24 -3.02 -11.17
C GLU A 651 -18.64 -1.62 -11.07
N GLU A 652 -18.90 -0.83 -10.02
CA GLU A 652 -18.26 0.50 -9.86
C GLU A 652 -16.72 0.38 -9.80
N GLN A 653 -16.16 -0.51 -8.97
CA GLN A 653 -14.69 -0.68 -8.84
C GLN A 653 -13.99 -1.22 -10.11
N ILE A 654 -14.75 -1.83 -11.03
CA ILE A 654 -14.27 -2.33 -12.32
C ILE A 654 -14.60 -1.36 -13.47
N ALA A 655 -15.59 -0.49 -13.32
CA ALA A 655 -15.95 0.58 -14.25
C ALA A 655 -14.99 1.77 -14.16
N GLU A 656 -14.53 2.12 -12.95
CA GLU A 656 -13.65 3.28 -12.69
C GLU A 656 -12.20 3.08 -13.20
N GLN A 657 -11.84 1.89 -13.71
CA GLN A 657 -10.55 1.64 -14.40
C GLN A 657 -10.65 1.86 -15.92
N PRO A 658 -9.87 2.80 -16.50
CA PRO A 658 -9.84 3.05 -17.95
C PRO A 658 -9.55 1.79 -18.78
N ALA A 659 -10.24 1.65 -19.92
CA ALA A 659 -10.22 0.45 -20.75
C ALA A 659 -8.81 0.00 -21.23
N ALA A 660 -7.83 0.91 -21.27
CA ALA A 660 -6.43 0.57 -21.55
C ALA A 660 -5.85 -0.48 -20.57
N ILE A 661 -6.18 -0.39 -19.28
CA ILE A 661 -5.71 -1.29 -18.23
C ILE A 661 -6.29 -2.72 -18.41
N LYS A 662 -7.44 -2.84 -19.07
CA LYS A 662 -8.09 -4.14 -19.37
C LYS A 662 -7.40 -4.91 -20.51
N ALA A 663 -6.62 -4.23 -21.36
CA ALA A 663 -5.83 -4.87 -22.42
C ALA A 663 -4.44 -5.33 -21.94
N GLU A 664 -3.75 -4.52 -21.12
CA GLU A 664 -2.38 -4.77 -20.65
C GLU A 664 -2.29 -6.08 -19.84
N LYS A 665 -3.21 -6.26 -18.87
CA LYS A 665 -3.31 -7.45 -17.97
C LYS A 665 -3.56 -8.79 -18.68
N ILE A 666 -3.94 -8.80 -19.96
CA ILE A 666 -4.15 -10.03 -20.74
C ILE A 666 -2.88 -10.39 -21.54
N ALA A 667 -2.11 -9.40 -21.98
CA ALA A 667 -0.88 -9.61 -22.75
C ALA A 667 0.27 -10.21 -21.90
N GLU A 668 0.39 -9.80 -20.64
CA GLU A 668 1.41 -10.31 -19.71
C GLU A 668 1.29 -11.83 -19.45
N ARG A 669 0.08 -12.40 -19.59
CA ARG A 669 -0.23 -13.80 -19.22
C ARG A 669 0.38 -14.86 -20.15
N MET A 670 1.11 -14.48 -21.21
CA MET A 670 1.74 -15.41 -22.16
C MET A 670 3.28 -15.50 -22.10
N VAL A 671 3.98 -14.67 -21.31
CA VAL A 671 5.45 -14.65 -21.29
C VAL A 671 6.02 -14.62 -19.88
N ASP A 672 5.93 -15.74 -19.15
CA ASP A 672 7.02 -16.10 -18.22
C ASP A 672 7.10 -17.60 -17.87
N ARG A 673 8.08 -18.31 -18.46
CA ARG A 673 8.42 -19.72 -18.13
C ARG A 673 9.85 -20.11 -18.59
N TYR A 674 10.88 -19.42 -18.10
CA TYR A 674 12.25 -19.97 -18.17
C TYR A 674 13.09 -19.73 -16.91
N MET A 675 13.29 -20.80 -16.14
CA MET A 675 14.40 -20.88 -15.17
C MET A 675 15.71 -20.99 -15.93
N ALA A 676 16.59 -19.99 -15.83
CA ALA A 676 17.87 -19.98 -16.54
C ALA A 676 18.98 -20.72 -15.77
N GLU A 677 19.56 -21.76 -16.39
CA GLU A 677 20.81 -22.36 -15.93
C GLU A 677 22.01 -21.44 -16.23
N ARG A 678 23.04 -21.46 -15.36
CA ARG A 678 24.20 -20.57 -15.49
C ARG A 678 25.09 -20.94 -16.69
N LEU A 679 25.06 -20.11 -17.74
CA LEU A 679 25.84 -20.26 -18.96
C LEU A 679 27.30 -19.82 -18.73
N ARG A 680 28.22 -20.79 -18.56
CA ARG A 680 29.64 -20.49 -18.26
C ARG A 680 30.40 -19.95 -19.49
N LEU A 681 31.22 -18.93 -19.26
CA LEU A 681 32.10 -18.33 -20.27
C LEU A 681 33.24 -19.27 -20.73
N PRO A 682 33.71 -19.14 -22.00
CA PRO A 682 34.89 -19.86 -22.51
C PRO A 682 36.19 -19.53 -21.76
N HIS A 683 37.09 -20.52 -21.64
CA HIS A 683 38.43 -20.34 -21.05
C HIS A 683 39.33 -19.34 -21.80
N ARG A 684 39.06 -19.09 -23.09
CA ARG A 684 39.68 -18.05 -23.89
C ARG A 684 38.56 -17.33 -24.65
N ARG A 685 38.44 -16.02 -24.41
CA ARG A 685 37.33 -15.18 -24.88
C ARG A 685 37.85 -13.86 -25.46
N LYS A 686 36.95 -13.14 -26.14
CA LYS A 686 37.16 -11.76 -26.59
C LYS A 686 36.67 -10.77 -25.52
N GLY A 687 36.74 -9.48 -25.84
CA GLY A 687 36.48 -8.35 -24.94
C GLY A 687 37.49 -7.24 -25.18
N TYR A 688 37.17 -6.01 -24.76
CA TYR A 688 38.03 -4.84 -24.89
C TYR A 688 38.54 -4.36 -23.53
N THR A 689 39.32 -3.27 -23.54
CA THR A 689 39.73 -2.55 -22.33
C THR A 689 39.64 -1.06 -22.59
N GLN A 690 38.55 -0.47 -22.13
CA GLN A 690 38.29 0.96 -22.22
C GLN A 690 38.85 1.67 -20.99
N LYS A 691 39.55 2.78 -21.20
CA LYS A 691 40.21 3.56 -20.15
C LYS A 691 39.73 5.00 -20.20
N ALA A 692 39.10 5.46 -19.12
CA ALA A 692 38.62 6.83 -18.99
C ALA A 692 39.15 7.52 -17.72
N THR A 693 39.03 8.84 -17.68
CA THR A 693 39.08 9.65 -16.46
C THR A 693 37.69 10.25 -16.22
N VAL A 694 36.97 9.83 -15.18
CA VAL A 694 35.64 10.38 -14.81
C VAL A 694 35.82 11.30 -13.61
N GLY A 695 35.47 12.59 -13.72
CA GLY A 695 35.61 13.55 -12.60
C GLY A 695 37.04 13.73 -12.08
N GLY A 696 38.06 13.38 -12.89
CA GLY A 696 39.48 13.35 -12.47
C GLY A 696 39.98 11.97 -11.98
N HIS A 697 39.09 11.00 -11.80
CA HIS A 697 39.38 9.66 -11.29
C HIS A 697 39.54 8.64 -12.43
N LYS A 698 40.57 7.78 -12.38
CA LYS A 698 40.93 6.91 -13.50
C LYS A 698 40.29 5.53 -13.37
N VAL A 699 39.46 5.20 -14.37
CA VAL A 699 38.67 3.98 -14.47
C VAL A 699 39.13 3.17 -15.68
N TYR A 700 39.27 1.86 -15.49
CA TYR A 700 39.52 0.89 -16.54
C TYR A 700 38.39 -0.13 -16.52
N LEU A 701 37.56 -0.12 -17.55
CA LEU A 701 36.57 -1.16 -17.83
C LEU A 701 37.23 -2.22 -18.72
N ARG A 702 37.07 -3.48 -18.37
CA ARG A 702 37.47 -4.63 -19.20
C ARG A 702 36.28 -5.57 -19.35
N THR A 703 36.00 -6.03 -20.55
CA THR A 703 34.84 -6.90 -20.83
C THR A 703 35.29 -8.32 -21.17
N GLY A 704 34.39 -9.28 -21.03
CA GLY A 704 34.58 -10.65 -21.49
C GLY A 704 33.34 -11.17 -22.21
N GLU A 705 33.53 -11.65 -23.43
CA GLU A 705 32.45 -11.97 -24.38
C GLU A 705 32.21 -13.48 -24.53
N TYR A 706 30.97 -13.85 -24.85
CA TYR A 706 30.61 -15.15 -25.42
C TYR A 706 31.03 -15.24 -26.90
N GLU A 707 30.97 -16.45 -27.49
CA GLU A 707 31.36 -16.64 -28.89
C GLU A 707 30.41 -15.98 -29.90
N ASP A 708 29.18 -15.67 -29.48
CA ASP A 708 28.16 -14.92 -30.23
C ASP A 708 28.34 -13.38 -30.18
N GLY A 709 29.27 -12.88 -29.35
CA GLY A 709 29.56 -11.44 -29.18
C GLY A 709 28.83 -10.76 -28.03
N ARG A 710 27.92 -11.44 -27.31
CA ARG A 710 27.30 -10.88 -26.09
C ARG A 710 28.31 -10.77 -24.96
N VAL A 711 28.20 -9.72 -24.13
CA VAL A 711 28.99 -9.61 -22.89
C VAL A 711 28.50 -10.61 -21.84
N GLY A 712 29.42 -11.25 -21.12
CA GLY A 712 29.13 -12.16 -20.02
C GLY A 712 29.96 -11.93 -18.75
N GLU A 713 30.93 -11.02 -18.78
CA GLU A 713 31.60 -10.49 -17.58
C GLU A 713 32.16 -9.09 -17.82
N ILE A 714 32.30 -8.33 -16.73
CA ILE A 714 32.93 -7.02 -16.66
C ILE A 714 33.92 -6.96 -15.49
N PHE A 715 34.98 -6.18 -15.62
CA PHE A 715 35.91 -5.84 -14.54
C PHE A 715 36.11 -4.34 -14.49
N ILE A 716 36.06 -3.78 -13.27
CA ILE A 716 36.27 -2.37 -12.98
C ILE A 716 37.56 -2.24 -12.17
N ASP A 717 38.54 -1.50 -12.69
CA ASP A 717 39.86 -1.33 -12.08
C ASP A 717 40.23 0.16 -11.97
N MET A 718 40.67 0.59 -10.79
CA MET A 718 40.66 1.99 -10.38
C MET A 718 41.86 2.37 -9.49
N HIS A 719 42.50 3.49 -9.81
CA HIS A 719 43.71 3.97 -9.15
C HIS A 719 43.50 5.21 -8.28
N LYS A 720 44.27 5.28 -7.17
CA LYS A 720 44.32 6.33 -6.13
C LYS A 720 43.18 6.38 -5.10
N GLU A 721 42.12 5.61 -5.27
CA GLU A 721 41.01 5.59 -4.30
C GLU A 721 41.21 4.66 -3.10
N GLY A 722 40.42 4.89 -2.05
CA GLY A 722 40.42 4.09 -0.83
C GLY A 722 40.11 2.61 -1.06
N ALA A 723 40.67 1.75 -0.21
CA ALA A 723 40.56 0.29 -0.37
C ALA A 723 39.09 -0.19 -0.40
N ALA A 724 38.23 0.39 0.44
CA ALA A 724 36.81 0.04 0.54
C ALA A 724 36.05 0.25 -0.79
N PHE A 725 36.21 1.42 -1.44
CA PHE A 725 35.52 1.72 -2.70
C PHE A 725 36.00 0.79 -3.83
N ARG A 726 37.30 0.52 -3.91
CA ARG A 726 37.85 -0.43 -4.90
C ARG A 726 37.34 -1.86 -4.68
N SER A 727 37.20 -2.30 -3.42
CA SER A 727 36.58 -3.58 -3.09
C SER A 727 35.09 -3.61 -3.45
N LEU A 728 34.36 -2.52 -3.23
CA LEU A 728 32.95 -2.39 -3.59
C LEU A 728 32.74 -2.49 -5.11
N MET A 729 33.48 -1.71 -5.91
CA MET A 729 33.41 -1.75 -7.38
C MET A 729 33.81 -3.12 -7.95
N ASN A 730 34.80 -3.80 -7.36
CA ASN A 730 35.17 -5.15 -7.77
C ASN A 730 34.08 -6.18 -7.43
N ASN A 731 33.47 -6.10 -6.24
CA ASN A 731 32.36 -6.98 -5.85
C ASN A 731 31.12 -6.74 -6.73
N PHE A 732 30.83 -5.48 -7.06
CA PHE A 732 29.77 -5.09 -7.99
C PHE A 732 29.99 -5.67 -9.40
N ALA A 733 31.20 -5.52 -9.95
CA ALA A 733 31.56 -6.09 -11.25
C ALA A 733 31.40 -7.62 -11.28
N ILE A 734 31.76 -8.30 -10.18
CA ILE A 734 31.54 -9.75 -10.00
C ILE A 734 30.04 -10.09 -9.99
N ALA A 735 29.20 -9.32 -9.29
CA ALA A 735 27.76 -9.56 -9.20
C ALA A 735 27.08 -9.45 -10.57
N VAL A 736 27.33 -8.35 -11.31
CA VAL A 736 26.82 -8.14 -12.68
C VAL A 736 27.30 -9.26 -13.61
N SER A 737 28.58 -9.63 -13.53
CA SER A 737 29.14 -10.74 -14.32
C SER A 737 28.47 -12.09 -14.04
N ILE A 738 28.13 -12.37 -12.78
CA ILE A 738 27.42 -13.60 -12.42
C ILE A 738 26.00 -13.58 -13.00
N ALA A 739 25.30 -12.46 -12.91
CA ALA A 739 23.91 -12.36 -13.34
C ALA A 739 23.73 -12.32 -14.87
N LEU A 740 24.64 -11.68 -15.62
CA LEU A 740 24.74 -11.84 -17.08
C LEU A 740 24.90 -13.33 -17.47
N GLN A 741 25.66 -14.11 -16.68
CA GLN A 741 25.79 -15.56 -16.88
C GLN A 741 24.56 -16.38 -16.46
N TYR A 742 23.61 -15.78 -15.73
CA TYR A 742 22.27 -16.34 -15.49
C TYR A 742 21.23 -15.82 -16.50
N GLY A 743 21.65 -15.12 -17.56
CA GLY A 743 20.76 -14.70 -18.64
C GLY A 743 19.99 -13.40 -18.38
N VAL A 744 20.31 -12.64 -17.32
CA VAL A 744 19.80 -11.27 -17.17
C VAL A 744 20.30 -10.43 -18.35
N PRO A 745 19.44 -9.72 -19.08
CA PRO A 745 19.85 -8.85 -20.19
C PRO A 745 20.84 -7.75 -19.76
N LEU A 746 21.61 -7.21 -20.71
CA LEU A 746 22.48 -6.05 -20.44
C LEU A 746 21.64 -4.78 -20.32
N GLU A 747 20.54 -4.74 -21.09
CA GLU A 747 19.48 -3.75 -21.15
C GLU A 747 19.00 -3.35 -19.74
N GLU A 748 18.61 -4.33 -18.92
CA GLU A 748 18.21 -4.15 -17.51
C GLU A 748 19.25 -3.38 -16.69
N TYR A 749 20.54 -3.68 -16.89
CA TYR A 749 21.63 -3.01 -16.16
C TYR A 749 21.96 -1.63 -16.71
N VAL A 750 21.72 -1.39 -18.00
CA VAL A 750 21.82 -0.06 -18.58
C VAL A 750 20.74 0.84 -18.00
N GLU A 751 19.51 0.34 -17.85
CA GLU A 751 18.38 1.13 -17.37
C GLU A 751 18.43 1.29 -15.84
N ALA A 752 18.87 0.28 -15.09
CA ALA A 752 19.04 0.37 -13.64
C ALA A 752 20.22 1.26 -13.17
N PHE A 753 21.26 1.48 -14.00
CA PHE A 753 22.49 2.15 -13.54
C PHE A 753 22.91 3.41 -14.31
N THR A 754 22.34 3.70 -15.49
CA THR A 754 22.54 5.03 -16.10
C THR A 754 21.85 6.13 -15.28
N PHE A 755 22.35 7.36 -15.42
CA PHE A 755 21.94 8.57 -14.67
C PHE A 755 22.06 8.50 -13.13
N THR A 756 22.53 7.39 -12.55
CA THR A 756 22.83 7.25 -11.13
C THR A 756 23.89 8.26 -10.67
N ARG A 757 23.65 8.95 -9.55
CA ARG A 757 24.44 10.12 -9.12
C ARG A 757 25.22 9.87 -7.83
N PHE A 758 26.56 9.84 -7.93
CA PHE A 758 27.48 9.85 -6.78
C PHE A 758 28.92 10.12 -7.25
N GLU A 759 29.78 10.60 -6.34
CA GLU A 759 31.19 10.83 -6.66
C GLU A 759 31.97 9.50 -6.79
N PRO A 760 32.90 9.37 -7.75
CA PRO A 760 33.34 10.38 -8.72
C PRO A 760 32.36 10.63 -9.88
N SER A 761 32.11 11.92 -10.15
CA SER A 761 31.21 12.41 -11.20
C SER A 761 31.81 13.62 -11.92
N GLY A 762 31.46 13.85 -13.18
CA GLY A 762 31.84 15.05 -13.94
C GLY A 762 32.32 14.73 -15.37
N MET A 763 33.30 15.52 -15.84
CA MET A 763 33.89 15.38 -17.17
C MET A 763 34.52 13.99 -17.37
N VAL A 764 34.33 13.42 -18.56
CA VAL A 764 34.88 12.13 -18.99
C VAL A 764 35.97 12.37 -20.05
N GLU A 765 37.22 12.08 -19.70
CA GLU A 765 38.36 12.10 -20.64
C GLU A 765 38.66 10.68 -21.14
N GLY A 766 39.06 10.55 -22.41
CA GLY A 766 39.54 9.27 -22.97
C GLY A 766 38.44 8.30 -23.45
N ASN A 767 37.19 8.75 -23.50
CA ASN A 767 36.11 8.10 -24.23
C ASN A 767 35.63 9.01 -25.37
N ASP A 768 35.34 8.43 -26.52
CA ASP A 768 35.03 9.22 -27.72
C ASP A 768 33.56 9.62 -27.83
N SER A 769 32.64 8.83 -27.26
CA SER A 769 31.18 9.06 -27.33
C SER A 769 30.60 9.77 -26.09
N ILE A 770 31.14 9.52 -24.90
CA ILE A 770 30.63 10.02 -23.62
C ILE A 770 31.60 11.07 -23.05
N LYS A 771 31.11 12.29 -22.81
CA LYS A 771 31.93 13.45 -22.37
C LYS A 771 31.63 13.92 -20.95
N MET A 772 30.47 13.56 -20.40
CA MET A 772 30.06 13.81 -19.02
C MET A 772 29.40 12.56 -18.45
N ALA A 773 29.55 12.33 -17.15
CA ALA A 773 28.84 11.28 -16.42
C ALA A 773 28.52 11.72 -14.99
N THR A 774 27.38 11.30 -14.48
CA THR A 774 26.85 11.62 -13.15
C THR A 774 27.34 10.69 -12.04
N SER A 775 27.95 9.56 -12.41
CA SER A 775 28.78 8.70 -11.56
C SER A 775 29.69 7.83 -12.42
N ILE A 776 30.52 6.99 -11.77
CA ILE A 776 31.27 5.95 -12.47
C ILE A 776 30.35 4.84 -13.04
N LEU A 777 29.28 4.46 -12.35
CA LEU A 777 28.35 3.44 -12.87
C LEU A 777 27.58 3.97 -14.08
N ASP A 778 27.13 5.22 -14.02
CA ASP A 778 26.53 5.92 -15.17
C ASP A 778 27.48 5.94 -16.38
N TYR A 779 28.77 6.25 -16.18
CA TYR A 779 29.76 6.15 -17.27
C TYR A 779 29.87 4.73 -17.84
N LEU A 780 30.04 3.73 -16.97
CA LEU A 780 30.29 2.34 -17.37
C LEU A 780 29.12 1.74 -18.14
N PHE A 781 27.88 1.98 -17.70
CA PHE A 781 26.71 1.42 -18.34
C PHE A 781 26.29 2.16 -19.61
N ARG A 782 26.49 3.48 -19.72
CA ARG A 782 26.41 4.15 -21.03
C ARG A 782 27.42 3.59 -22.02
N GLU A 783 28.65 3.29 -21.58
CA GLU A 783 29.70 2.76 -22.45
C GLU A 783 29.35 1.35 -22.95
N LEU A 784 28.89 0.47 -22.05
CA LEU A 784 28.37 -0.85 -22.43
C LEU A 784 27.15 -0.75 -23.35
N ALA A 785 26.25 0.21 -23.14
CA ALA A 785 25.08 0.42 -23.99
C ALA A 785 25.43 0.90 -25.40
N VAL A 786 26.39 1.82 -25.54
CA VAL A 786 26.90 2.25 -26.85
C VAL A 786 27.66 1.11 -27.53
N SER A 787 28.52 0.39 -26.80
CA SER A 787 29.43 -0.61 -27.35
C SER A 787 28.79 -1.99 -27.66
N TYR A 788 27.72 -2.38 -26.96
CA TYR A 788 27.02 -3.67 -27.19
C TYR A 788 25.55 -3.54 -27.65
N LEU A 789 24.83 -2.48 -27.26
CA LEU A 789 23.40 -2.33 -27.58
C LEU A 789 23.12 -1.32 -28.71
N GLY A 790 24.13 -0.55 -29.14
CA GLY A 790 23.97 0.49 -30.15
C GLY A 790 23.13 1.70 -29.69
N ARG A 791 22.96 1.88 -28.37
CA ARG A 791 22.21 2.99 -27.72
C ARG A 791 22.94 4.33 -27.89
N ASN A 792 22.98 4.82 -29.12
CA ASN A 792 23.59 6.11 -29.50
C ASN A 792 22.83 7.33 -28.92
N ASP A 793 21.62 7.14 -28.39
CA ASP A 793 20.88 8.07 -27.53
C ASP A 793 21.63 8.43 -26.24
N LEU A 794 22.46 7.52 -25.72
CA LEU A 794 23.25 7.73 -24.50
C LEU A 794 24.61 8.37 -24.77
N ALA A 795 25.00 8.53 -26.04
CA ALA A 795 26.21 9.22 -26.46
C ALA A 795 26.01 10.75 -26.46
N HIS A 796 27.03 11.48 -26.00
CA HIS A 796 27.06 12.96 -26.03
C HIS A 796 27.59 13.50 -27.37
N VAL A 797 28.16 12.63 -28.20
CA VAL A 797 28.66 12.91 -29.56
C VAL A 797 28.21 11.74 -30.41
N LYS A 798 27.42 11.98 -31.46
CA LYS A 798 26.95 10.92 -32.35
C LYS A 798 28.07 10.49 -33.31
N PRO A 799 28.02 9.27 -33.89
CA PRO A 799 28.96 8.86 -34.93
C PRO A 799 29.00 9.81 -36.13
N GLU A 800 27.88 10.47 -36.42
CA GLU A 800 27.71 11.50 -37.46
C GLU A 800 28.56 12.75 -37.21
N ASP A 801 28.69 13.18 -35.94
CA ASP A 801 29.41 14.39 -35.53
C ASP A 801 30.94 14.24 -35.66
N LEU A 802 31.43 13.00 -35.76
CA LEU A 802 32.85 12.66 -35.90
C LEU A 802 33.34 12.72 -37.37
N LEU A 803 32.46 13.01 -38.32
CA LEU A 803 32.81 13.22 -39.72
C LEU A 803 33.45 14.62 -39.92
N PRO A 804 34.54 14.75 -40.71
CA PRO A 804 35.27 16.04 -40.83
C PRO A 804 34.49 17.23 -41.44
N ASP A 805 33.35 16.97 -42.10
CA ASP A 805 32.68 17.90 -43.01
C ASP A 805 31.32 18.43 -42.48
N SER A 806 31.00 18.19 -41.20
CA SER A 806 29.69 18.45 -40.57
C SER A 806 29.41 19.93 -40.23
N ILE A 807 29.28 20.79 -41.26
CA ILE A 807 28.68 22.13 -41.12
C ILE A 807 27.30 22.14 -41.80
N GLY A 808 26.26 22.32 -40.97
CA GLY A 808 24.90 21.85 -41.26
C GLY A 808 24.14 22.50 -42.42
N ARG A 809 23.12 21.76 -42.89
CA ARG A 809 22.03 22.21 -43.75
C ARG A 809 20.70 21.61 -43.28
N GLY A 810 19.60 22.26 -43.65
CA GLY A 810 18.24 21.85 -43.30
C GLY A 810 17.63 20.82 -44.26
N GLU A 811 16.32 20.62 -44.11
CA GLU A 811 15.52 19.56 -44.73
C GLU A 811 15.65 19.46 -46.27
N GLY A 812 15.77 18.22 -46.75
CA GLY A 812 15.69 17.85 -48.18
C GLY A 812 17.00 17.36 -48.80
N ASP A 813 17.28 16.05 -48.71
CA ASP A 813 17.88 15.19 -49.77
C ASP A 813 18.19 13.77 -49.21
N GLU A 814 17.20 12.88 -49.19
CA GLU A 814 17.40 11.45 -48.86
C GLU A 814 17.65 10.60 -50.12
N GLU A 815 18.91 10.42 -50.55
CA GLU A 815 19.25 9.27 -51.44
C GLU A 815 20.74 8.84 -51.51
N ILE A 816 21.69 9.52 -50.83
CA ILE A 816 23.14 9.33 -51.07
C ILE A 816 23.90 8.64 -49.92
N ILE A 817 23.32 8.51 -48.72
CA ILE A 817 24.04 8.15 -47.48
C ILE A 817 24.06 6.63 -47.17
N SER A 818 23.89 5.76 -48.17
CA SER A 818 23.85 4.30 -47.96
C SER A 818 25.22 3.62 -47.87
N ASN A 819 26.23 4.14 -48.58
CA ASN A 819 27.48 3.41 -48.84
C ASN A 819 28.66 3.86 -47.95
N ALA A 820 28.64 5.08 -47.43
CA ALA A 820 29.72 5.60 -46.58
C ALA A 820 29.69 5.06 -45.15
N THR A 821 28.50 4.69 -44.66
CA THR A 821 28.25 4.19 -43.29
C THR A 821 28.87 2.81 -43.05
N GLN A 822 28.89 1.92 -44.04
CA GLN A 822 29.50 0.59 -43.91
C GLN A 822 31.03 0.65 -43.70
N GLU A 823 31.74 1.50 -44.46
CA GLU A 823 33.22 1.58 -44.41
C GLU A 823 33.77 2.11 -43.07
N VAL A 824 32.94 2.79 -42.27
CA VAL A 824 33.28 3.26 -40.92
C VAL A 824 32.96 2.19 -39.86
N MET A 825 31.83 1.49 -39.97
CA MET A 825 31.47 0.39 -39.06
C MET A 825 32.50 -0.74 -39.05
N GLU A 826 33.00 -1.15 -40.22
CA GLU A 826 34.02 -2.21 -40.32
C GLU A 826 35.37 -1.85 -39.68
N ARG A 827 35.63 -0.57 -39.37
CA ARG A 827 36.88 -0.11 -38.72
C ARG A 827 36.77 -0.05 -37.20
N LEU A 828 35.56 0.00 -36.66
CA LEU A 828 35.29 0.04 -35.21
C LEU A 828 34.89 -1.34 -34.65
N THR A 829 34.36 -2.24 -35.48
CA THR A 829 33.96 -3.61 -35.08
C THR A 829 35.02 -4.65 -35.45
N SER A 830 35.44 -5.51 -34.51
CA SER A 830 36.57 -6.43 -34.74
C SER A 830 36.17 -7.80 -35.34
N GLN A 831 36.32 -7.95 -36.65
CA GLN A 831 36.46 -9.25 -37.33
C GLN A 831 37.61 -9.21 -38.35
N GLY A 832 38.49 -10.20 -38.48
CA GLY A 832 38.69 -11.43 -37.71
C GLY A 832 39.91 -12.19 -38.29
N TYR A 833 40.28 -13.36 -37.75
CA TYR A 833 41.35 -14.16 -38.39
C TYR A 833 41.15 -15.68 -38.27
N ILE A 834 40.36 -16.23 -39.19
CA ILE A 834 40.42 -17.66 -39.55
C ILE A 834 41.54 -17.84 -40.58
N ARG A 835 42.59 -18.62 -40.27
CA ARG A 835 43.55 -19.10 -41.29
C ARG A 835 44.14 -20.48 -41.01
N SER A 836 43.49 -21.51 -41.55
CA SER A 836 44.09 -22.55 -42.40
C SER A 836 42.94 -23.40 -42.97
N SER A 837 42.84 -23.72 -44.27
CA SER A 837 43.78 -23.56 -45.39
C SER A 837 43.09 -23.68 -46.78
N SER A 838 43.70 -23.08 -47.81
CA SER A 838 43.73 -23.54 -49.22
C SER A 838 42.55 -23.32 -50.21
N ILE A 839 42.94 -22.89 -51.42
CA ILE A 839 42.30 -23.08 -52.77
C ILE A 839 41.38 -21.96 -53.35
N THR A 840 42.04 -21.03 -54.06
CA THR A 840 41.72 -20.37 -55.37
C THR A 840 40.33 -19.81 -55.73
N GLY A 841 40.30 -18.52 -56.11
CA GLY A 841 39.30 -17.86 -56.98
C GLY A 841 39.66 -16.37 -57.23
N SER A 842 39.46 -15.80 -58.42
CA SER A 842 39.94 -14.45 -58.81
C SER A 842 38.92 -13.61 -59.59
N GLY A 843 38.80 -12.28 -59.36
CA GLY A 843 37.67 -11.47 -59.90
C GLY A 843 37.84 -9.98 -60.31
N SER A 844 38.85 -9.21 -59.82
CA SER A 844 39.34 -7.89 -60.36
C SER A 844 38.43 -6.63 -60.59
N ASN A 845 38.99 -5.45 -60.22
CA ASN A 845 38.73 -4.05 -60.69
C ASN A 845 37.54 -3.23 -60.12
N GLY A 846 37.63 -1.89 -59.85
CA GLY A 846 38.83 -1.02 -59.62
C GLY A 846 38.75 0.49 -60.02
N GLY A 847 39.07 1.42 -59.09
CA GLY A 847 39.32 2.88 -59.30
C GLY A 847 38.08 3.81 -59.19
N GLY A 848 38.12 5.13 -58.88
CA GLY A 848 39.17 6.15 -58.57
C GLY A 848 38.63 7.59 -58.86
N VAL A 849 39.15 8.78 -58.47
CA VAL A 849 40.33 9.27 -57.68
C VAL A 849 40.04 10.71 -57.11
N ALA A 850 40.85 11.22 -56.17
CA ALA A 850 40.87 12.55 -55.47
C ALA A 850 41.30 13.78 -56.35
N ALA A 851 41.52 15.05 -55.87
CA ALA A 851 41.02 15.98 -54.80
C ALA A 851 42.02 17.16 -54.60
N GLU A 852 41.64 18.41 -54.20
CA GLU A 852 42.59 19.43 -53.59
C GLU A 852 42.01 20.76 -52.98
N ALA A 853 42.39 21.04 -51.70
CA ALA A 853 42.77 22.31 -50.99
C ALA A 853 41.93 23.65 -50.90
N PRO A 854 41.93 24.38 -49.73
CA PRO A 854 41.19 25.66 -49.48
C PRO A 854 41.99 26.87 -48.86
N VAL A 855 41.38 28.08 -48.73
CA VAL A 855 41.73 29.19 -47.76
C VAL A 855 40.58 30.27 -47.61
N PRO A 856 40.52 31.13 -46.54
CA PRO A 856 39.30 31.84 -46.07
C PRO A 856 39.33 33.40 -45.97
N ALA A 857 38.25 34.04 -45.44
CA ALA A 857 38.14 35.48 -45.09
C ALA A 857 37.14 35.79 -43.91
N MET A 858 37.05 37.06 -43.44
CA MET A 858 36.36 37.50 -42.19
C MET A 858 35.50 38.79 -42.29
N ALA A 859 34.64 39.02 -41.27
CA ALA A 859 34.27 40.29 -40.60
C ALA A 859 33.21 41.30 -41.18
N ASP A 860 32.02 41.29 -40.54
CA ASP A 860 31.45 42.32 -39.61
C ASP A 860 31.09 43.80 -40.02
N ALA A 861 30.11 44.34 -39.26
CA ALA A 861 29.77 45.74 -38.93
C ALA A 861 28.96 46.65 -39.89
N GLY A 862 27.94 47.33 -39.31
CA GLY A 862 27.27 48.53 -39.88
C GLY A 862 25.78 48.69 -39.49
N GLY A 863 25.41 49.69 -38.68
CA GLY A 863 24.00 49.87 -38.21
C GLY A 863 23.51 51.32 -38.17
N GLY A 864 22.31 51.54 -37.60
CA GLY A 864 21.88 52.84 -37.03
C GLY A 864 20.55 53.46 -37.49
N GLY A 865 19.61 53.64 -36.55
CA GLY A 865 18.79 54.87 -36.44
C GLY A 865 17.31 54.85 -36.89
N LEU A 866 16.40 55.09 -35.92
CA LEU A 866 15.43 56.22 -35.82
C LEU A 866 14.74 56.75 -37.13
N GLN A 867 13.43 57.05 -37.19
CA GLN A 867 12.41 57.28 -36.13
C GLN A 867 10.97 57.31 -36.70
N SER A 868 9.98 57.38 -35.79
CA SER A 868 8.59 57.89 -35.99
C SER A 868 7.55 56.99 -36.68
N VAL A 869 6.28 57.28 -36.37
CA VAL A 869 5.07 56.50 -36.66
C VAL A 869 3.95 57.49 -36.97
N GLU A 870 3.18 57.27 -38.05
CA GLU A 870 1.73 57.51 -38.02
C GLU A 870 0.96 56.79 -39.13
N ILE A 871 -0.32 56.57 -38.82
CA ILE A 871 -1.33 55.70 -39.41
C ILE A 871 -1.79 56.14 -40.81
N GLU A 872 -2.03 55.19 -41.72
CA GLU A 872 -3.20 55.29 -42.63
C GLU A 872 -3.77 53.89 -42.97
N SER A 873 -4.84 53.81 -43.78
CA SER A 873 -5.87 52.76 -43.69
C SER A 873 -6.28 52.11 -45.03
N VAL A 874 -7.26 51.18 -45.00
CA VAL A 874 -7.93 50.49 -46.15
C VAL A 874 -7.09 49.33 -46.73
N SER A 875 -7.62 48.16 -47.14
CA SER A 875 -8.99 47.58 -47.18
C SER A 875 -8.98 46.07 -46.84
N ILE A 876 -10.15 45.51 -46.51
CA ILE A 876 -10.37 44.06 -46.45
C ILE A 876 -10.67 43.53 -47.86
N GLU A 877 -9.86 42.60 -48.37
CA GLU A 877 -10.27 41.61 -49.37
C GLU A 877 -10.24 40.21 -48.73
N ALA A 878 -11.21 39.37 -49.09
CA ALA A 878 -11.39 38.06 -48.47
C ALA A 878 -10.60 36.97 -49.22
N ILE A 879 -9.67 36.32 -48.52
CA ILE A 879 -9.02 35.10 -49.00
C ILE A 879 -9.84 33.89 -48.50
N SER A 880 -10.30 33.06 -49.43
CA SER A 880 -10.98 31.80 -49.11
C SER A 880 -10.00 30.77 -48.56
N VAL A 881 -10.24 30.27 -47.34
CA VAL A 881 -9.48 29.16 -46.77
C VAL A 881 -9.81 27.88 -47.54
N GLU A 882 -8.81 27.21 -48.10
CA GLU A 882 -8.99 25.93 -48.79
C GLU A 882 -9.31 24.79 -47.82
N ALA A 883 -10.15 23.85 -48.25
CA ALA A 883 -10.65 22.74 -47.43
C ALA A 883 -9.56 21.81 -46.86
N THR A 884 -8.33 21.89 -47.38
CA THR A 884 -7.14 21.19 -46.88
C THR A 884 -6.78 21.64 -45.45
N VAL A 885 -6.88 22.94 -45.15
CA VAL A 885 -6.47 23.50 -43.84
C VAL A 885 -7.48 23.13 -42.75
N ALA A 886 -8.77 23.07 -43.10
CA ALA A 886 -9.81 22.59 -42.18
C ALA A 886 -9.52 21.14 -41.72
N ARG A 887 -9.21 20.24 -42.67
CA ARG A 887 -8.89 18.84 -42.37
C ARG A 887 -7.65 18.65 -41.49
N SER A 888 -6.62 19.49 -41.64
CA SER A 888 -5.45 19.43 -40.73
C SER A 888 -5.80 19.87 -39.30
N VAL A 889 -6.72 20.83 -39.14
CA VAL A 889 -7.15 21.31 -37.81
C VAL A 889 -8.10 20.31 -37.15
N ASP A 890 -9.02 19.69 -37.90
CA ASP A 890 -9.88 18.61 -37.40
C ASP A 890 -9.04 17.42 -36.90
N ASN A 891 -8.05 16.95 -37.69
CA ASN A 891 -7.15 15.88 -37.27
C ASN A 891 -6.37 16.20 -35.98
N GLN A 892 -5.89 17.44 -35.80
CA GLN A 892 -5.24 17.84 -34.54
C GLN A 892 -6.22 17.89 -33.36
N LEU A 893 -7.44 18.37 -33.57
CA LEU A 893 -8.47 18.41 -32.52
C LEU A 893 -8.95 17.01 -32.12
N ASP A 894 -9.02 16.08 -33.06
CA ASP A 894 -9.34 14.68 -32.78
C ASP A 894 -8.20 13.98 -32.04
N GLN A 895 -6.93 14.20 -32.44
CA GLN A 895 -5.76 13.71 -31.67
C GLN A 895 -5.67 14.31 -30.26
N MET A 896 -6.03 15.58 -30.08
CA MET A 896 -6.09 16.21 -28.74
C MET A 896 -7.24 15.67 -27.88
N ARG A 897 -8.35 15.23 -28.48
CA ARG A 897 -9.41 14.49 -27.77
C ARG A 897 -8.96 13.06 -27.44
N GLU A 898 -8.31 12.37 -28.37
CA GLU A 898 -7.78 11.01 -28.15
C GLU A 898 -6.71 10.97 -27.05
N ALA A 899 -5.88 12.01 -26.94
CA ALA A 899 -4.92 12.18 -25.84
C ALA A 899 -5.60 12.36 -24.47
N ARG A 900 -6.68 13.14 -24.41
CA ARG A 900 -7.45 13.37 -23.17
C ARG A 900 -8.24 12.16 -22.73
N MET A 901 -8.89 11.44 -23.65
CA MET A 901 -9.54 10.15 -23.37
C MET A 901 -8.56 9.07 -22.88
N LYS A 902 -7.25 9.25 -23.09
CA LYS A 902 -6.18 8.38 -22.57
C LYS A 902 -5.56 8.88 -21.27
N GLY A 903 -6.10 9.95 -20.68
CA GLY A 903 -5.67 10.50 -19.40
C GLY A 903 -4.34 11.28 -19.44
N TYR A 904 -3.90 11.75 -20.61
CA TYR A 904 -2.59 12.40 -20.74
C TYR A 904 -2.60 13.85 -20.24
N GLU A 905 -1.78 14.13 -19.21
CA GLU A 905 -1.69 15.45 -18.56
C GLU A 905 -0.98 16.53 -19.42
N GLY A 906 -0.29 16.11 -20.48
CA GLY A 906 0.37 17.02 -21.44
C GLY A 906 1.75 17.53 -21.01
N ASP A 907 2.25 17.13 -19.84
CA ASP A 907 3.67 17.21 -19.49
C ASP A 907 4.49 16.11 -20.19
N ALA A 908 5.76 16.39 -20.45
CA ALA A 908 6.69 15.41 -20.99
C ALA A 908 7.25 14.51 -19.88
N CYS A 909 7.27 13.20 -20.10
CA CYS A 909 7.93 12.24 -19.21
C CYS A 909 9.42 12.60 -19.01
N GLY A 910 9.87 12.70 -17.76
CA GLY A 910 11.26 13.05 -17.44
C GLY A 910 12.30 12.06 -17.99
N ASP A 911 11.92 10.80 -18.18
CA ASP A 911 12.84 9.71 -18.54
C ASP A 911 12.83 9.37 -20.05
N CYS A 912 11.67 9.45 -20.73
CA CYS A 912 11.56 9.16 -22.17
C CYS A 912 11.15 10.36 -23.06
N GLY A 913 10.80 11.50 -22.46
CA GLY A 913 10.36 12.70 -23.18
C GLY A 913 8.97 12.65 -23.81
N ASN A 914 8.27 11.51 -23.77
CA ASN A 914 6.95 11.37 -24.38
C ASN A 914 5.83 12.01 -23.54
N PHE A 915 4.80 12.55 -24.19
CA PHE A 915 3.66 13.25 -23.59
C PHE A 915 2.54 12.30 -23.15
N THR A 916 2.90 11.07 -22.74
CA THR A 916 2.00 9.97 -22.38
C THR A 916 1.96 9.72 -20.88
N LEU A 917 2.19 10.77 -20.08
CA LEU A 917 2.04 10.76 -18.62
C LEU A 917 0.55 10.73 -18.23
N VAL A 918 0.14 9.69 -17.49
CA VAL A 918 -1.18 9.53 -16.88
C VAL A 918 -1.03 9.51 -15.36
N ARG A 919 -1.96 10.11 -14.62
CA ARG A 919 -1.94 10.08 -13.15
C ARG A 919 -2.20 8.67 -12.60
N ASN A 920 -1.47 8.31 -11.55
CA ASN A 920 -1.45 6.99 -10.92
C ASN A 920 -1.14 7.19 -9.42
N GLY A 921 -2.18 7.39 -8.60
CA GLY A 921 -2.04 7.90 -7.24
C GLY A 921 -1.41 9.30 -7.22
N THR A 922 -0.52 9.57 -6.26
CA THR A 922 0.28 10.81 -6.20
C THR A 922 1.32 10.94 -7.32
N CYS A 923 1.49 9.93 -8.17
CA CYS A 923 2.49 9.88 -9.22
C CYS A 923 1.89 10.13 -10.62
N LEU A 924 2.73 10.49 -11.58
CA LEU A 924 2.45 10.44 -13.02
C LEU A 924 3.21 9.25 -13.63
N LYS A 925 2.51 8.22 -14.12
CA LYS A 925 3.08 7.07 -14.84
C LYS A 925 3.13 7.36 -16.34
N CYS A 926 4.27 7.15 -16.99
CA CYS A 926 4.36 7.21 -18.46
C CYS A 926 3.92 5.89 -19.10
N ASN A 927 2.86 5.91 -19.90
CA ASN A 927 2.37 4.74 -20.64
C ASN A 927 3.27 4.32 -21.83
N THR A 928 4.46 4.91 -21.99
CA THR A 928 5.44 4.53 -23.03
C THR A 928 6.72 3.91 -22.47
N CYS A 929 7.05 4.14 -21.19
CA CYS A 929 8.25 3.55 -20.57
C CYS A 929 8.06 3.09 -19.11
N GLY A 930 6.83 3.09 -18.59
CA GLY A 930 6.52 2.69 -17.21
C GLY A 930 6.96 3.67 -16.11
N ALA A 931 7.90 4.57 -16.40
CA ALA A 931 8.45 5.56 -15.48
C ALA A 931 7.40 6.33 -14.67
N THR A 932 7.64 6.50 -13.37
CA THR A 932 6.78 7.28 -12.47
C THR A 932 7.51 8.51 -11.93
N SER A 933 6.89 9.68 -12.04
CA SER A 933 7.37 10.95 -11.47
C SER A 933 6.36 11.55 -10.48
N GLY A 934 6.77 12.50 -9.65
CA GLY A 934 5.86 13.21 -8.73
C GLY A 934 5.54 12.51 -7.40
N CYS A 935 5.82 11.20 -7.27
CA CYS A 935 5.66 10.47 -6.02
C CYS A 935 6.37 11.15 -4.83
N SER A 936 5.69 11.26 -3.69
CA SER A 936 6.16 11.90 -2.45
C SER A 936 6.17 10.96 -1.26
#